data_AF-A0A670Y3S9-F1
#
_entry.id   AF-A0A670Y3S9-F1
#
_cell.length_a   1.000
_cell.length_b   1.000
_cell.length_c   1.000
_cell.angle_alpha   90.00
_cell.angle_beta   90.00
_cell.angle_gamma   90.00
#
_symmetry.space_group_name_H-M   'P 1'
#
loop_
_entity.id
_entity.type
_entity.pdbx_description
1 polymer ?
#
loop_
_entity_poly.entity_id
_entity_poly.type
_entity_poly.pdbx_seq_one_letter_code
_entity_poly.pdbx_strand_id
1 'polypeptide(L)'
;MTRGPNRIGRVYKKAIFRQFTDDSYSQEVAKPSWLGLLGPELKAEVEDTFIIHFKNFASRPYSVHPHGVFYKKDSEGALYPDGTSGKSKEDDFVLPGTNYTYTWPIMDNFAPTPADSPCLTWIYHSHIKSPKDISSGLIGPLLVCKKDSTSTSLADKYKGFALMFSNIDENISWYLDENINTFCLDPSTVNKQDEDFQFSNMMLSINGYMYGNIPGLEMCAGDLVSWSLIGMGNELDVHSVHFLDHVLINRGCRTDVISLFSATFLTAGMVAQNVGTWLVNCAVNRHMPGKQFNKQQYECNCGHKRKYFIAAERILWDYGPGGIDTFTGQPLNATDSDSAPYFRQGDDRIGGRYWKVQYVAYTDGSFSRRKKRPASEAHLGILGPVIKAEVGDTILVTFLNRGDKNHSMMPHGVAFDKSSEGFPYYNPSLPGAFVKPYETFKYEWRVPESVGPTPNDPACLTYLYYSATDPMMDTQSGLVGPLIICKKDTLKSSGKQKGVDKEFYLLFTIFDENRSFYFDLNIEAFTGGPSMVDKKDMDFQESNRMHAVNGYLFGTLPGLNMCKGDLVSWHMLGLGGSTDVHGIHFQGNTIHLGGTIRDSLPLFSHVTTTALMQPDQTGTFQVACRTFEHFTGGMKQWYNVKSCGKSSSDDHRHHGTVRTYYVAAEEVEWDYAPNKTWAEKKMEGMSQKERNFSNASAEDTIGSKYKKVVYREYIDGRFMEHKKRTFKEEHLQILGPFIHAEVGDLVVIIFKNKASRPYSISAHGVQEDAGTKAHVTMPGETSTYLWRIPEQSGPGVSDPNCISWAYYSTVHFVKDLYSGLIGPLITCRKGILNENGSRSDIDREFTLLFMTFDENESWYLNDNIVKYLHKNPEEFNPTSNFTKGNRKNGMLLTINGKIFNNLPGLIMNEGEGTNWYLIGMGNELDIHNVHFHGETFIVKHRGVHVYDLIPATFQTIELVAFNPGIWLLHCHVYNHIRGGMETTYTILKAGNKIGININKIIYIKVIYKIIK
;
A
#
# COMPACT_ATOMS: atom_id res chain seq x y z
N MET A 1 -27.03 -10.45 -3.20
CA MET A 1 -26.99 -11.93 -3.08
C MET A 1 -28.31 -12.64 -3.42
N THR A 2 -29.48 -12.03 -3.21
CA THR A 2 -30.76 -12.62 -3.66
C THR A 2 -30.94 -12.42 -5.17
N ARG A 3 -31.49 -13.44 -5.84
CA ARG A 3 -31.88 -13.39 -7.25
C ARG A 3 -33.11 -12.49 -7.40
N GLY A 4 -33.16 -11.67 -8.44
CA GLY A 4 -34.29 -10.77 -8.70
C GLY A 4 -34.47 -10.42 -10.19
N PRO A 5 -35.43 -9.54 -10.52
CA PRO A 5 -35.65 -9.07 -11.90
C PRO A 5 -34.37 -8.52 -12.54
N ASN A 6 -33.66 -7.67 -11.81
CA ASN A 6 -32.45 -6.98 -12.25
C ASN A 6 -31.21 -7.37 -11.41
N ARG A 7 -31.18 -8.56 -10.79
CA ARG A 7 -30.08 -9.03 -9.94
C ARG A 7 -29.77 -10.52 -10.20
N ILE A 8 -28.51 -10.83 -10.47
CA ILE A 8 -28.03 -12.20 -10.81
C ILE A 8 -28.14 -13.13 -9.59
N GLY A 9 -27.74 -12.65 -8.40
CA GLY A 9 -27.82 -13.38 -7.15
C GLY A 9 -26.47 -13.92 -6.68
N ARG A 10 -26.38 -15.23 -6.43
CA ARG A 10 -25.19 -15.89 -5.86
C ARG A 10 -24.56 -16.97 -6.76
N VAL A 11 -25.13 -17.20 -7.94
CA VAL A 11 -24.67 -18.24 -8.87
C VAL A 11 -24.23 -17.55 -10.14
N TYR A 12 -22.97 -17.78 -10.52
CA TYR A 12 -22.33 -17.19 -11.69
C TYR A 12 -21.64 -18.30 -12.49
N LYS A 13 -21.68 -18.18 -13.82
CA LYS A 13 -20.86 -18.96 -14.74
C LYS A 13 -19.42 -18.43 -14.68
N LYS A 14 -18.47 -19.35 -14.52
CA LYS A 14 -17.04 -19.09 -14.36
C LYS A 14 -16.21 -20.07 -15.20
N ALA A 15 -15.00 -19.67 -15.55
CA ALA A 15 -13.96 -20.56 -16.07
C ALA A 15 -12.96 -20.86 -14.95
N ILE A 16 -12.65 -22.13 -14.72
CA ILE A 16 -11.76 -22.57 -13.62
C ILE A 16 -10.74 -23.57 -14.14
N PHE A 17 -9.55 -23.57 -13.56
CA PHE A 17 -8.57 -24.63 -13.80
C PHE A 17 -8.97 -25.91 -13.05
N ARG A 18 -8.76 -27.06 -13.69
CA ARG A 18 -9.01 -28.39 -13.13
C ARG A 18 -7.83 -29.30 -13.42
N GLN A 19 -7.54 -30.22 -12.50
CA GLN A 19 -6.47 -31.19 -12.64
C GLN A 19 -7.03 -32.52 -13.14
N PHE A 20 -6.27 -33.19 -14.00
CA PHE A 20 -6.58 -34.52 -14.53
C PHE A 20 -5.40 -35.46 -14.29
N THR A 21 -5.66 -36.76 -14.29
CA THR A 21 -4.64 -37.77 -14.03
C THR A 21 -3.63 -37.93 -15.17
N ASP A 22 -4.04 -37.64 -16.41
CA ASP A 22 -3.26 -37.85 -17.63
C ASP A 22 -3.74 -36.95 -18.80
N ASP A 23 -3.10 -37.10 -19.96
CA ASP A 23 -3.33 -36.33 -21.19
C ASP A 23 -4.63 -36.70 -21.94
N SER A 24 -5.39 -37.71 -21.46
CA SER A 24 -6.73 -38.01 -21.97
C SER A 24 -7.77 -37.00 -21.45
N TYR A 25 -7.49 -36.33 -20.33
CA TYR A 25 -8.40 -35.42 -19.63
C TYR A 25 -9.76 -36.07 -19.28
N SER A 26 -9.77 -37.38 -19.00
CA SER A 26 -11.00 -38.15 -18.73
C SER A 26 -11.33 -38.25 -17.23
N GLN A 27 -10.32 -38.36 -16.37
CA GLN A 27 -10.49 -38.49 -14.92
C GLN A 27 -9.96 -37.25 -14.18
N GLU A 28 -10.88 -36.51 -13.54
CA GLU A 28 -10.56 -35.31 -12.75
C GLU A 28 -9.97 -35.72 -11.37
N VAL A 29 -8.89 -35.04 -10.96
CA VAL A 29 -8.33 -35.16 -9.61
C VAL A 29 -9.12 -34.26 -8.67
N ALA A 30 -9.64 -34.85 -7.60
CA ALA A 30 -10.44 -34.13 -6.62
C ALA A 30 -9.59 -33.10 -5.87
N LYS A 31 -10.02 -31.83 -5.91
CA LYS A 31 -9.38 -30.75 -5.15
C LYS A 31 -9.85 -30.72 -3.70
N PRO A 32 -8.99 -30.33 -2.75
CA PRO A 32 -9.41 -30.00 -1.39
C PRO A 32 -10.58 -29.01 -1.38
N SER A 33 -11.54 -29.21 -0.48
CA SER A 33 -12.76 -28.40 -0.43
C SER A 33 -12.50 -26.93 -0.09
N TRP A 34 -11.42 -26.63 0.64
CA TRP A 34 -11.03 -25.27 0.98
C TRP A 34 -10.50 -24.46 -0.23
N LEU A 35 -10.04 -25.09 -1.32
CA LEU A 35 -9.53 -24.36 -2.50
C LEU A 35 -10.62 -23.60 -3.26
N GLY A 36 -11.90 -23.97 -3.09
CA GLY A 36 -13.01 -23.23 -3.66
C GLY A 36 -12.93 -23.07 -5.18
N LEU A 37 -12.85 -21.84 -5.69
CA LEU A 37 -12.72 -21.58 -7.13
C LEU A 37 -11.31 -21.73 -7.67
N LEU A 38 -10.28 -21.73 -6.81
CA LEU A 38 -8.89 -21.76 -7.24
C LEU A 38 -8.59 -23.04 -8.03
N GLY A 39 -7.63 -22.89 -8.94
CA GLY A 39 -7.00 -24.01 -9.63
C GLY A 39 -6.25 -24.95 -8.68
N PRO A 40 -5.81 -26.11 -9.19
CA PRO A 40 -4.99 -27.04 -8.43
C PRO A 40 -3.71 -26.38 -7.91
N GLU A 41 -3.24 -26.86 -6.76
CA GLU A 41 -1.99 -26.39 -6.18
C GLU A 41 -0.80 -27.05 -6.90
N LEU A 42 0.05 -26.23 -7.53
CA LEU A 42 1.28 -26.69 -8.17
C LEU A 42 2.43 -26.58 -7.18
N LYS A 43 3.19 -27.66 -6.97
CA LYS A 43 4.34 -27.71 -6.05
C LYS A 43 5.55 -28.32 -6.74
N ALA A 44 6.72 -27.75 -6.50
CA ALA A 44 7.98 -28.33 -6.91
C ALA A 44 9.14 -27.77 -6.07
N GLU A 45 10.25 -28.52 -6.03
CA GLU A 45 11.47 -28.12 -5.35
C GLU A 45 12.47 -27.46 -6.32
N VAL A 46 13.53 -26.85 -5.79
CA VAL A 46 14.63 -26.34 -6.61
C VAL A 46 15.22 -27.46 -7.48
N GLU A 47 15.54 -27.15 -8.73
CA GLU A 47 15.99 -28.07 -9.79
C GLU A 47 14.89 -28.91 -10.46
N ASP A 48 13.67 -28.93 -9.93
CA ASP A 48 12.54 -29.54 -10.63
C ASP A 48 12.13 -28.72 -11.87
N THR A 49 11.30 -29.32 -12.72
CA THR A 49 10.67 -28.63 -13.86
C THR A 49 9.19 -28.92 -13.88
N PHE A 50 8.38 -27.85 -13.86
CA PHE A 50 6.96 -27.98 -14.15
C PHE A 50 6.77 -28.20 -15.65
N ILE A 51 6.13 -29.31 -16.01
CA ILE A 51 5.63 -29.57 -17.37
C ILE A 51 4.10 -29.53 -17.30
N ILE A 52 3.52 -28.42 -17.73
CA ILE A 52 2.07 -28.19 -17.61
C ILE A 52 1.41 -28.48 -18.95
N HIS A 53 0.73 -29.62 -19.03
CA HIS A 53 -0.15 -29.95 -20.15
C HIS A 53 -1.51 -29.27 -19.96
N PHE A 54 -1.76 -28.21 -20.73
CA PHE A 54 -2.99 -27.44 -20.68
C PHE A 54 -3.88 -27.74 -21.88
N LYS A 55 -5.18 -27.95 -21.63
CA LYS A 55 -6.20 -28.07 -22.67
C LYS A 55 -7.36 -27.14 -22.36
N ASN A 56 -7.75 -26.35 -23.35
CA ASN A 56 -8.81 -25.36 -23.17
C ASN A 56 -10.17 -25.94 -23.56
N PHE A 57 -10.98 -26.31 -22.56
CA PHE A 57 -12.37 -26.75 -22.76
C PHE A 57 -13.40 -25.61 -22.72
N ALA A 58 -12.96 -24.36 -22.50
CA ALA A 58 -13.87 -23.23 -22.41
C ALA A 58 -14.31 -22.74 -23.80
N SER A 59 -15.29 -21.83 -23.82
CA SER A 59 -15.85 -21.25 -25.04
C SER A 59 -14.98 -20.18 -25.70
N ARG A 60 -13.80 -19.87 -25.14
CA ARG A 60 -12.96 -18.77 -25.60
C ARG A 60 -11.48 -19.05 -25.34
N PRO A 61 -10.55 -18.34 -26.03
CA PRO A 61 -9.12 -18.52 -25.80
C PRO A 61 -8.72 -18.13 -24.38
N TYR A 62 -7.77 -18.86 -23.81
CA TYR A 62 -7.14 -18.61 -22.51
C TYR A 62 -5.67 -19.06 -22.55
N SER A 63 -4.89 -18.69 -21.53
CA SER A 63 -3.48 -19.09 -21.41
C SER A 63 -3.14 -19.53 -19.98
N VAL A 64 -1.87 -19.86 -19.73
CA VAL A 64 -1.34 -20.15 -18.40
C VAL A 64 -0.02 -19.44 -18.21
N HIS A 65 -0.02 -18.41 -17.36
CA HIS A 65 1.14 -17.60 -17.02
C HIS A 65 1.55 -17.82 -15.56
N PRO A 66 2.79 -18.25 -15.28
CA PRO A 66 3.26 -18.48 -13.92
C PRO A 66 3.98 -17.26 -13.33
N HIS A 67 4.02 -17.21 -12.00
CA HIS A 67 4.84 -16.26 -11.24
C HIS A 67 5.97 -16.98 -10.51
N GLY A 68 7.09 -16.28 -10.29
CA GLY A 68 8.16 -16.73 -9.40
C GLY A 68 8.97 -17.93 -9.90
N VAL A 69 8.89 -18.27 -11.19
CA VAL A 69 9.64 -19.35 -11.84
C VAL A 69 10.23 -18.86 -13.15
N PHE A 70 11.28 -19.54 -13.62
CA PHE A 70 11.86 -19.25 -14.92
C PHE A 70 10.99 -19.82 -16.03
N TYR A 71 10.88 -19.07 -17.13
CA TYR A 71 10.28 -19.53 -18.38
C TYR A 71 10.90 -18.83 -19.58
N LYS A 72 10.88 -19.49 -20.72
CA LYS A 72 11.20 -18.87 -22.02
C LYS A 72 9.95 -18.23 -22.60
N LYS A 73 10.13 -17.41 -23.64
CA LYS A 73 9.05 -16.77 -24.39
C LYS A 73 8.08 -17.73 -25.10
N ASP A 74 8.36 -19.02 -25.17
CA ASP A 74 7.42 -20.06 -25.64
C ASP A 74 6.75 -20.81 -24.47
N SER A 75 6.80 -20.27 -23.25
CA SER A 75 6.15 -20.83 -22.06
C SER A 75 5.76 -19.74 -21.07
N GLU A 76 5.62 -18.50 -21.54
CA GLU A 76 5.21 -17.36 -20.71
C GLU A 76 3.70 -17.29 -20.59
N GLY A 77 2.97 -17.57 -21.67
CA GLY A 77 1.51 -17.56 -21.68
C GLY A 77 0.88 -16.18 -21.54
N ALA A 78 1.52 -15.12 -22.06
CA ALA A 78 1.03 -13.75 -21.94
C ALA A 78 1.09 -12.99 -23.28
N LEU A 79 -0.07 -12.60 -23.79
CA LEU A 79 -0.17 -11.94 -25.10
C LEU A 79 0.13 -10.43 -25.03
N TYR A 80 1.29 -10.02 -25.53
CA TYR A 80 1.64 -8.60 -25.75
C TYR A 80 2.67 -8.41 -26.88
N PRO A 81 2.88 -7.17 -27.38
CA PRO A 81 3.88 -6.88 -28.43
C PRO A 81 5.34 -6.97 -27.94
N ASP A 82 5.86 -8.17 -27.82
CA ASP A 82 7.21 -8.53 -27.34
C ASP A 82 8.23 -8.82 -28.44
N GLY A 83 7.86 -8.64 -29.71
CA GLY A 83 8.71 -8.93 -30.85
C GLY A 83 8.91 -10.43 -31.17
N THR A 84 8.16 -11.34 -30.54
CA THR A 84 8.19 -12.77 -30.88
C THR A 84 7.20 -13.14 -31.99
N SER A 85 7.39 -14.30 -32.61
CA SER A 85 6.53 -14.83 -33.69
C SER A 85 6.63 -16.36 -33.77
N GLY A 86 5.69 -16.99 -34.50
CA GLY A 86 5.69 -18.44 -34.69
C GLY A 86 5.45 -19.20 -33.39
N LYS A 87 6.28 -20.20 -33.10
CA LYS A 87 6.13 -21.07 -31.92
C LYS A 87 6.12 -20.32 -30.59
N SER A 88 6.88 -19.23 -30.47
CA SER A 88 6.95 -18.38 -29.27
C SER A 88 5.76 -17.40 -29.13
N LYS A 89 4.66 -17.69 -29.83
CA LYS A 89 3.35 -17.02 -29.71
C LYS A 89 2.20 -18.00 -29.52
N GLU A 90 2.46 -19.30 -29.59
CA GLU A 90 1.44 -20.34 -29.43
C GLU A 90 1.05 -20.54 -27.96
N ASP A 91 1.94 -20.17 -27.02
CA ASP A 91 1.68 -20.16 -25.57
C ASP A 91 0.78 -19.01 -25.15
N ASP A 92 0.91 -17.84 -25.80
CA ASP A 92 0.19 -16.61 -25.46
C ASP A 92 -1.34 -16.74 -25.48
N PHE A 93 -1.89 -17.61 -26.33
CA PHE A 93 -3.33 -17.85 -26.41
C PHE A 93 -3.67 -19.26 -26.94
N VAL A 94 -4.27 -20.08 -26.08
CA VAL A 94 -4.70 -21.44 -26.43
C VAL A 94 -6.18 -21.43 -26.78
N LEU A 95 -6.50 -21.78 -28.03
CA LEU A 95 -7.87 -21.75 -28.56
C LEU A 95 -8.77 -22.85 -27.94
N PRO A 96 -10.10 -22.66 -27.92
CA PRO A 96 -11.05 -23.71 -27.52
C PRO A 96 -10.80 -25.03 -28.25
N GLY A 97 -10.78 -26.13 -27.48
CA GLY A 97 -10.56 -27.49 -27.97
C GLY A 97 -9.09 -27.87 -28.22
N THR A 98 -8.17 -26.90 -28.19
CA THR A 98 -6.73 -27.13 -28.42
C THR A 98 -5.95 -27.31 -27.12
N ASN A 99 -4.72 -27.79 -27.22
CA ASN A 99 -3.81 -27.99 -26.10
C ASN A 99 -2.46 -27.29 -26.32
N TYR A 100 -1.77 -27.01 -25.23
CA TYR A 100 -0.41 -26.47 -25.21
C TYR A 100 0.35 -27.05 -24.02
N THR A 101 1.67 -27.15 -24.13
CA THR A 101 2.53 -27.61 -23.02
C THR A 101 3.49 -26.51 -22.62
N TYR A 102 3.40 -26.05 -21.37
CA TYR A 102 4.30 -25.06 -20.79
C TYR A 102 5.42 -25.73 -20.02
N THR A 103 6.63 -25.20 -20.10
CA THR A 103 7.80 -25.72 -19.38
C THR A 103 8.41 -24.64 -18.49
N TRP A 104 8.39 -24.86 -17.17
CA TRP A 104 8.92 -23.91 -16.18
C TRP A 104 9.97 -24.60 -15.30
N PRO A 105 11.27 -24.52 -15.64
CA PRO A 105 12.33 -25.03 -14.78
C PRO A 105 12.51 -24.12 -13.56
N ILE A 106 12.76 -24.72 -12.40
CA ILE A 106 13.06 -23.98 -11.18
C ILE A 106 14.57 -23.89 -11.04
N MET A 107 15.12 -22.82 -11.61
CA MET A 107 16.54 -22.53 -11.51
C MET A 107 16.90 -21.99 -10.12
N ASP A 108 18.15 -22.17 -9.68
CA ASP A 108 18.64 -21.76 -8.36
C ASP A 108 18.44 -20.26 -8.06
N ASN A 109 18.48 -19.40 -9.07
CA ASN A 109 18.22 -17.97 -8.94
C ASN A 109 16.74 -17.62 -8.69
N PHE A 110 15.81 -18.54 -8.94
CA PHE A 110 14.38 -18.41 -8.63
C PHE A 110 13.99 -19.17 -7.35
N ALA A 111 14.97 -19.80 -6.68
CA ALA A 111 14.75 -20.54 -5.46
C ALA A 111 14.52 -19.61 -4.24
N PRO A 112 13.79 -20.07 -3.22
CA PRO A 112 13.72 -19.38 -1.94
C PRO A 112 15.12 -19.19 -1.33
N THR A 113 15.44 -17.96 -0.92
CA THR A 113 16.74 -17.64 -0.32
C THR A 113 16.89 -18.26 1.08
N PRO A 114 18.09 -18.32 1.67
CA PRO A 114 18.25 -18.79 3.05
C PRO A 114 17.37 -18.04 4.08
N ALA A 115 17.09 -16.75 3.85
CA ALA A 115 16.28 -15.90 4.71
C ALA A 115 14.75 -16.05 4.49
N ASP A 116 14.35 -16.78 3.45
CA ASP A 116 12.95 -17.09 3.14
C ASP A 116 12.43 -18.32 3.87
N SER A 117 11.11 -18.42 3.94
CA SER A 117 10.40 -19.63 4.38
C SER A 117 10.82 -20.85 3.54
N PRO A 118 10.62 -22.09 4.05
CA PRO A 118 10.96 -23.31 3.29
C PRO A 118 10.33 -23.39 1.90
N CYS A 119 9.12 -22.85 1.75
CA CYS A 119 8.45 -22.67 0.48
C CYS A 119 7.99 -21.22 0.34
N LEU A 120 7.98 -20.72 -0.89
CA LEU A 120 7.40 -19.44 -1.28
C LEU A 120 6.11 -19.66 -2.07
N THR A 121 5.14 -18.81 -1.79
CA THR A 121 3.85 -18.79 -2.50
C THR A 121 3.94 -17.84 -3.69
N TRP A 122 3.53 -18.35 -4.84
CA TRP A 122 3.31 -17.65 -6.09
C TRP A 122 1.92 -18.03 -6.63
N ILE A 123 1.60 -17.56 -7.84
CA ILE A 123 0.38 -17.93 -8.53
C ILE A 123 0.66 -18.33 -9.98
N TYR A 124 -0.35 -18.89 -10.61
CA TYR A 124 -0.46 -18.92 -12.05
C TYR A 124 -1.88 -18.50 -12.46
N HIS A 125 -2.03 -17.85 -13.61
CA HIS A 125 -3.32 -17.38 -14.11
C HIS A 125 -3.34 -17.26 -15.63
N SER A 126 -4.52 -17.10 -16.24
CA SER A 126 -4.59 -16.75 -17.66
C SER A 126 -4.25 -15.27 -17.87
N HIS A 127 -3.53 -14.97 -18.95
CA HIS A 127 -2.94 -13.65 -19.23
C HIS A 127 -3.19 -13.18 -20.67
N ILE A 128 -4.36 -13.53 -21.24
CA ILE A 128 -4.81 -12.91 -22.51
C ILE A 128 -5.37 -11.52 -22.21
N LYS A 129 -6.33 -11.47 -21.29
CA LYS A 129 -6.79 -10.23 -20.65
C LYS A 129 -6.85 -10.47 -19.17
N SER A 130 -5.68 -10.48 -18.53
CA SER A 130 -5.45 -10.98 -17.16
C SER A 130 -6.57 -10.58 -16.18
N PRO A 131 -7.02 -9.31 -16.13
CA PRO A 131 -8.09 -8.95 -15.19
C PRO A 131 -9.45 -9.58 -15.49
N LYS A 132 -9.84 -9.70 -16.78
CA LYS A 132 -11.08 -10.39 -17.19
C LYS A 132 -10.98 -11.88 -16.98
N ASP A 133 -9.82 -12.46 -17.28
CA ASP A 133 -9.57 -13.88 -17.12
C ASP A 133 -9.60 -14.28 -15.63
N ILE A 134 -8.94 -13.52 -14.76
CA ILE A 134 -8.93 -13.71 -13.30
C ILE A 134 -10.33 -13.52 -12.72
N SER A 135 -11.04 -12.44 -13.07
CA SER A 135 -12.43 -12.20 -12.62
C SER A 135 -13.37 -13.33 -13.07
N SER A 136 -13.10 -13.94 -14.23
CA SER A 136 -13.85 -15.11 -14.71
C SER A 136 -13.52 -16.39 -13.94
N GLY A 137 -12.42 -16.45 -13.19
CA GLY A 137 -12.06 -17.53 -12.27
C GLY A 137 -10.72 -18.24 -12.55
N LEU A 138 -9.94 -17.81 -13.54
CA LEU A 138 -8.72 -18.52 -13.96
C LEU A 138 -7.48 -18.08 -13.18
N ILE A 139 -7.33 -18.61 -11.97
CA ILE A 139 -6.20 -18.39 -11.09
C ILE A 139 -5.97 -19.62 -10.19
N GLY A 140 -4.72 -19.95 -9.88
CA GLY A 140 -4.35 -21.01 -8.95
C GLY A 140 -3.02 -20.74 -8.23
N PRO A 141 -2.78 -21.42 -7.09
CA PRO A 141 -1.55 -21.25 -6.32
C PRO A 141 -0.40 -22.08 -6.90
N LEU A 142 0.81 -21.51 -6.88
CA LEU A 142 2.06 -22.18 -7.25
C LEU A 142 3.03 -22.05 -6.07
N LEU A 143 3.69 -23.13 -5.68
CA LEU A 143 4.64 -23.16 -4.57
C LEU A 143 6.00 -23.66 -5.06
N VAL A 144 7.04 -22.90 -4.72
CA VAL A 144 8.44 -23.29 -4.96
C VAL A 144 9.11 -23.49 -3.61
N CYS A 145 9.65 -24.67 -3.39
CA CYS A 145 10.26 -25.08 -2.13
C CYS A 145 11.77 -25.27 -2.24
N LYS A 146 12.48 -25.05 -1.13
CA LYS A 146 13.89 -25.43 -0.99
C LYS A 146 14.03 -26.94 -1.10
N LYS A 147 15.14 -27.40 -1.67
CA LYS A 147 15.50 -28.81 -1.73
C LYS A 147 15.88 -29.32 -0.34
N ASP A 148 15.22 -30.38 0.15
CA ASP A 148 15.60 -31.05 1.41
C ASP A 148 16.52 -32.26 1.12
N SER A 149 17.45 -32.53 2.04
CA SER A 149 18.31 -33.73 2.01
C SER A 149 17.67 -34.95 2.69
N THR A 150 16.45 -34.80 3.25
CA THR A 150 15.70 -35.88 3.92
C THR A 150 14.66 -36.53 2.98
N SER A 151 14.30 -37.80 3.23
CA SER A 151 13.41 -38.58 2.36
C SER A 151 11.93 -38.13 2.37
N THR A 152 11.60 -37.03 3.04
CA THR A 152 10.24 -36.48 3.16
C THR A 152 10.31 -35.02 2.75
N SER A 153 9.47 -34.58 1.81
CA SER A 153 9.54 -33.20 1.32
C SER A 153 9.30 -32.21 2.47
N LEU A 154 9.97 -31.07 2.45
CA LEU A 154 9.74 -29.99 3.43
C LEU A 154 8.27 -29.55 3.45
N ALA A 155 7.59 -29.65 2.31
CA ALA A 155 6.17 -29.32 2.16
C ALA A 155 5.25 -30.28 2.94
N ASP A 156 5.63 -31.56 3.09
CA ASP A 156 4.83 -32.55 3.80
C ASP A 156 4.91 -32.41 5.33
N LYS A 157 5.90 -31.66 5.84
CA LYS A 157 6.04 -31.36 7.28
C LYS A 157 5.03 -30.31 7.79
N TYR A 158 4.46 -29.50 6.89
CA TYR A 158 3.53 -28.43 7.23
C TYR A 158 2.13 -28.73 6.72
N LYS A 159 1.11 -28.38 7.51
CA LYS A 159 -0.26 -28.37 7.01
C LYS A 159 -0.47 -27.11 6.17
N GLY A 160 -0.43 -27.24 4.86
CA GLY A 160 -0.56 -26.14 3.91
C GLY A 160 -2.01 -25.78 3.61
N PHE A 161 -2.34 -24.48 3.62
CA PHE A 161 -3.59 -23.94 3.10
C PHE A 161 -3.31 -22.75 2.17
N ALA A 162 -3.95 -22.69 1.02
CA ALA A 162 -3.92 -21.53 0.13
C ALA A 162 -5.23 -20.74 0.19
N LEU A 163 -5.13 -19.47 0.56
CA LEU A 163 -6.25 -18.55 0.68
C LEU A 163 -6.02 -17.32 -0.20
N MET A 164 -6.93 -17.12 -1.15
CA MET A 164 -7.02 -15.92 -1.97
C MET A 164 -8.10 -15.00 -1.41
N PHE A 165 -7.70 -13.81 -0.97
CA PHE A 165 -8.57 -12.71 -0.60
C PHE A 165 -8.78 -11.82 -1.82
N SER A 166 -10.03 -11.74 -2.28
CA SER A 166 -10.36 -11.01 -3.49
C SER A 166 -11.80 -10.52 -3.49
N ASN A 167 -11.98 -9.28 -3.91
CA ASN A 167 -13.26 -8.75 -4.34
C ASN A 167 -13.48 -9.12 -5.81
N ILE A 168 -14.08 -10.29 -6.04
CA ILE A 168 -14.28 -10.83 -7.38
C ILE A 168 -15.38 -10.01 -8.07
N ASP A 169 -14.97 -9.15 -8.99
CA ASP A 169 -15.87 -8.28 -9.74
C ASP A 169 -16.43 -9.00 -10.98
N GLU A 170 -17.63 -9.55 -10.85
CA GLU A 170 -18.32 -10.24 -11.94
C GLU A 170 -18.78 -9.28 -13.05
N ASN A 171 -18.72 -7.95 -12.84
CA ASN A 171 -18.97 -6.99 -13.91
C ASN A 171 -17.86 -6.99 -14.98
N ILE A 172 -16.67 -7.46 -14.63
CA ILE A 172 -15.51 -7.54 -15.51
C ILE A 172 -15.40 -8.91 -16.19
N SER A 173 -15.99 -9.94 -15.58
CA SER A 173 -16.05 -11.32 -16.06
C SER A 173 -16.48 -11.41 -17.53
N TRP A 174 -15.86 -12.31 -18.29
CA TRP A 174 -16.25 -12.61 -19.66
C TRP A 174 -17.70 -13.09 -19.77
N TYR A 175 -18.25 -13.63 -18.68
CA TYR A 175 -19.55 -14.27 -18.63
C TYR A 175 -20.67 -13.37 -18.10
N LEU A 176 -20.44 -12.07 -17.89
CA LEU A 176 -21.47 -11.15 -17.35
C LEU A 176 -22.79 -11.24 -18.12
N ASP A 177 -22.75 -11.16 -19.45
CA ASP A 177 -23.95 -11.11 -20.29
C ASP A 177 -24.70 -12.45 -20.27
N GLU A 178 -23.95 -13.55 -20.27
CA GLU A 178 -24.52 -14.89 -20.09
C GLU A 178 -25.15 -15.05 -18.71
N ASN A 179 -24.51 -14.51 -17.67
CA ASN A 179 -25.03 -14.53 -16.30
C ASN A 179 -26.31 -13.70 -16.15
N ILE A 180 -26.37 -12.52 -16.77
CA ILE A 180 -27.58 -11.70 -16.82
C ILE A 180 -28.71 -12.47 -17.49
N ASN A 181 -28.47 -13.02 -18.69
CA ASN A 181 -29.50 -13.73 -19.44
C ASN A 181 -29.98 -15.03 -18.77
N THR A 182 -29.11 -15.68 -17.99
CA THR A 182 -29.42 -16.97 -17.34
C THR A 182 -30.10 -16.78 -15.99
N PHE A 183 -29.65 -15.80 -15.20
CA PHE A 183 -30.01 -15.71 -13.78
C PHE A 183 -30.87 -14.50 -13.43
N CYS A 184 -30.89 -13.40 -14.18
CA CYS A 184 -31.87 -12.35 -13.93
C CYS A 184 -33.28 -12.82 -14.33
N LEU A 185 -34.31 -12.47 -13.55
CA LEU A 185 -35.69 -12.85 -13.89
C LEU A 185 -36.25 -12.00 -15.05
N ASP A 186 -35.73 -10.78 -15.23
CA ASP A 186 -36.04 -9.93 -16.37
C ASP A 186 -34.75 -9.22 -16.87
N PRO A 187 -33.95 -9.90 -17.71
CA PRO A 187 -32.70 -9.37 -18.25
C PRO A 187 -32.84 -8.02 -18.96
N SER A 188 -34.02 -7.72 -19.53
CA SER A 188 -34.26 -6.49 -20.28
C SER A 188 -34.25 -5.23 -19.41
N THR A 189 -34.51 -5.40 -18.10
CA THR A 189 -34.53 -4.31 -17.11
C THR A 189 -33.15 -3.99 -16.54
N VAL A 190 -32.11 -4.76 -16.90
CA VAL A 190 -30.77 -4.60 -16.32
C VAL A 190 -30.07 -3.41 -16.94
N ASN A 191 -29.83 -2.38 -16.12
CA ASN A 191 -28.89 -1.32 -16.43
C ASN A 191 -27.50 -1.69 -15.86
N LYS A 192 -26.54 -2.00 -16.74
CA LYS A 192 -25.16 -2.34 -16.31
C LYS A 192 -24.41 -1.14 -15.71
N GLN A 193 -24.89 0.08 -15.92
CA GLN A 193 -24.33 1.31 -15.36
C GLN A 193 -24.92 1.66 -13.99
N ASP A 194 -25.95 0.94 -13.54
CA ASP A 194 -26.53 1.10 -12.21
C ASP A 194 -25.49 0.71 -11.14
N GLU A 195 -25.21 1.64 -10.22
CA GLU A 195 -24.20 1.43 -9.17
C GLU A 195 -24.61 0.29 -8.24
N ASP A 196 -25.89 0.19 -7.89
CA ASP A 196 -26.40 -0.90 -7.04
C ASP A 196 -26.31 -2.26 -7.75
N PHE A 197 -26.51 -2.32 -9.06
CA PHE A 197 -26.28 -3.53 -9.85
C PHE A 197 -24.81 -3.93 -9.83
N GLN A 198 -23.90 -2.99 -10.13
CA GLN A 198 -22.46 -3.26 -10.11
C GLN A 198 -22.00 -3.75 -8.75
N PHE A 199 -22.40 -3.06 -7.69
CA PHE A 199 -22.07 -3.43 -6.32
C PHE A 199 -22.62 -4.81 -5.95
N SER A 200 -23.82 -5.17 -6.43
CA SER A 200 -24.39 -6.50 -6.18
C SER A 200 -23.62 -7.67 -6.80
N ASN A 201 -22.74 -7.37 -7.77
CA ASN A 201 -21.89 -8.33 -8.49
C ASN A 201 -20.43 -8.29 -8.02
N MET A 202 -20.10 -7.47 -7.03
CA MET A 202 -18.78 -7.43 -6.38
C MET A 202 -18.76 -8.43 -5.22
N MET A 203 -18.02 -9.52 -5.39
CA MET A 203 -18.10 -10.69 -4.52
C MET A 203 -16.87 -10.75 -3.61
N LEU A 204 -16.94 -10.10 -2.45
CA LEU A 204 -15.89 -10.13 -1.44
C LEU A 204 -15.78 -11.54 -0.84
N SER A 205 -14.71 -12.24 -1.19
CA SER A 205 -14.62 -13.67 -0.93
C SER A 205 -13.22 -14.13 -0.56
N ILE A 206 -13.16 -15.28 0.14
CA ILE A 206 -11.96 -16.08 0.32
C ILE A 206 -12.11 -17.32 -0.55
N ASN A 207 -11.27 -17.51 -1.55
CA ASN A 207 -11.37 -18.61 -2.52
C ASN A 207 -12.74 -18.73 -3.23
N GLY A 208 -13.51 -17.63 -3.33
CA GLY A 208 -14.88 -17.65 -3.87
C GLY A 208 -15.99 -17.93 -2.85
N TYR A 209 -15.63 -18.13 -1.59
CA TYR A 209 -16.55 -18.31 -0.47
C TYR A 209 -16.80 -16.98 0.25
N MET A 210 -18.05 -16.68 0.59
CA MET A 210 -18.48 -15.44 1.22
C MET A 210 -19.28 -15.72 2.50
N TYR A 211 -19.29 -14.79 3.45
CA TYR A 211 -20.09 -14.88 4.69
C TYR A 211 -19.83 -16.16 5.51
N GLY A 212 -18.57 -16.56 5.63
CA GLY A 212 -18.18 -17.62 6.53
C GLY A 212 -18.52 -19.02 6.03
N ASN A 213 -18.56 -19.27 4.73
CA ASN A 213 -18.95 -20.58 4.19
C ASN A 213 -17.80 -21.42 3.61
N ILE A 214 -16.54 -21.03 3.82
CA ILE A 214 -15.38 -21.82 3.40
C ILE A 214 -15.31 -23.14 4.21
N PRO A 215 -15.27 -24.32 3.56
CA PRO A 215 -15.20 -25.62 4.22
C PRO A 215 -13.77 -26.17 4.26
N GLY A 216 -13.54 -27.31 4.93
CA GLY A 216 -12.29 -28.09 4.81
C GLY A 216 -11.06 -27.47 5.49
N LEU A 217 -11.30 -26.35 6.11
CA LEU A 217 -10.40 -25.61 6.94
C LEU A 217 -10.45 -26.26 8.35
N GLU A 218 -9.66 -27.32 8.57
CA GLU A 218 -9.47 -27.97 9.88
C GLU A 218 -7.99 -28.29 10.18
N MET A 219 -7.53 -28.11 11.42
CA MET A 219 -6.15 -28.39 11.87
C MET A 219 -6.10 -28.91 13.30
N CYS A 220 -5.01 -29.54 13.72
CA CYS A 220 -4.82 -29.99 15.09
C CYS A 220 -4.00 -28.97 15.89
N ALA A 221 -4.29 -28.80 17.19
CA ALA A 221 -3.44 -27.99 18.05
C ALA A 221 -2.03 -28.57 18.10
N GLY A 222 -1.02 -27.72 17.95
CA GLY A 222 0.38 -28.10 17.78
C GLY A 222 0.81 -28.28 16.32
N ASP A 223 -0.12 -28.31 15.35
CA ASP A 223 0.24 -28.37 13.94
C ASP A 223 1.07 -27.13 13.55
N LEU A 224 2.13 -27.39 12.78
CA LEU A 224 2.83 -26.36 12.04
C LEU A 224 2.04 -26.11 10.74
N VAL A 225 1.42 -24.95 10.66
CA VAL A 225 0.56 -24.56 9.55
C VAL A 225 1.31 -23.56 8.68
N SER A 226 1.25 -23.77 7.36
CA SER A 226 1.77 -22.84 6.36
C SER A 226 0.62 -22.24 5.59
N TRP A 227 0.44 -20.93 5.72
CA TRP A 227 -0.56 -20.16 5.00
C TRP A 227 0.04 -19.56 3.74
N SER A 228 -0.43 -20.03 2.59
CA SER A 228 -0.20 -19.42 1.28
C SER A 228 -1.27 -18.36 1.05
N LEU A 229 -0.93 -17.11 1.31
CA LEU A 229 -1.85 -15.97 1.23
C LEU A 229 -1.66 -15.23 -0.09
N ILE A 230 -2.78 -15.01 -0.79
CA ILE A 230 -2.82 -14.36 -2.10
C ILE A 230 -3.83 -13.20 -2.01
N GLY A 231 -3.40 -11.98 -2.30
CA GLY A 231 -4.32 -10.89 -2.58
C GLY A 231 -4.53 -10.74 -4.08
N MET A 232 -5.74 -10.43 -4.53
CA MET A 232 -6.02 -10.25 -5.96
C MET A 232 -7.20 -9.32 -6.20
N GLY A 233 -7.08 -8.40 -7.17
CA GLY A 233 -8.20 -7.58 -7.64
C GLY A 233 -7.82 -6.16 -8.09
N ASN A 234 -8.49 -5.15 -7.56
CA ASN A 234 -8.38 -3.73 -7.95
C ASN A 234 -7.89 -2.83 -6.79
N GLU A 235 -8.06 -1.51 -6.91
CA GLU A 235 -7.60 -0.52 -5.92
C GLU A 235 -8.33 -0.65 -4.57
N LEU A 236 -9.51 -1.25 -4.55
CA LEU A 236 -10.29 -1.50 -3.34
C LEU A 236 -9.88 -2.78 -2.63
N ASP A 237 -9.04 -3.62 -3.25
CA ASP A 237 -8.51 -4.85 -2.67
C ASP A 237 -7.36 -4.58 -1.70
N VAL A 238 -7.62 -3.72 -0.72
CA VAL A 238 -6.81 -3.59 0.49
C VAL A 238 -7.37 -4.56 1.50
N HIS A 239 -6.67 -5.66 1.76
CA HIS A 239 -7.09 -6.69 2.71
C HIS A 239 -6.18 -6.69 3.92
N SER A 240 -6.76 -6.74 5.11
CA SER A 240 -6.02 -6.86 6.38
C SER A 240 -6.44 -8.15 7.07
N VAL A 241 -5.81 -9.25 6.69
CA VAL A 241 -6.18 -10.61 7.12
C VAL A 241 -5.78 -10.81 8.57
N HIS A 242 -6.77 -11.09 9.43
CA HIS A 242 -6.57 -11.32 10.85
C HIS A 242 -7.09 -12.72 11.23
N PHE A 243 -6.23 -13.48 11.89
CA PHE A 243 -6.53 -14.80 12.44
C PHE A 243 -6.80 -14.63 13.93
N LEU A 244 -8.07 -14.62 14.34
CA LEU A 244 -8.41 -14.33 15.74
C LEU A 244 -7.73 -15.30 16.71
N ASP A 245 -7.20 -14.75 17.82
CA ASP A 245 -6.44 -15.43 18.88
C ASP A 245 -5.10 -16.06 18.45
N HIS A 246 -4.80 -16.05 17.15
CA HIS A 246 -3.57 -16.60 16.61
C HIS A 246 -2.65 -15.49 16.13
N VAL A 247 -1.36 -15.77 16.25
CA VAL A 247 -0.31 -14.95 15.69
C VAL A 247 0.45 -15.76 14.67
N LEU A 248 0.95 -15.06 13.68
CA LEU A 248 1.71 -15.58 12.56
C LEU A 248 3.18 -15.21 12.70
N ILE A 249 4.01 -15.99 12.04
CA ILE A 249 5.41 -15.67 11.78
C ILE A 249 5.48 -15.34 10.30
N ASN A 250 5.67 -14.05 10.01
CA ASN A 250 5.92 -13.56 8.67
C ASN A 250 7.37 -13.13 8.61
N ARG A 251 8.16 -13.73 7.72
CA ARG A 251 9.55 -13.30 7.48
C ARG A 251 10.40 -13.27 8.76
N GLY A 252 10.16 -14.21 9.67
CA GLY A 252 10.84 -14.33 10.96
C GLY A 252 10.44 -13.30 12.01
N CYS A 253 9.45 -12.45 11.73
CA CYS A 253 8.87 -11.46 12.65
C CYS A 253 7.45 -11.88 13.05
N ARG A 254 7.02 -11.49 14.26
CA ARG A 254 5.67 -11.75 14.76
C ARG A 254 4.69 -10.75 14.17
N THR A 255 3.54 -11.23 13.69
CA THR A 255 2.40 -10.40 13.29
C THR A 255 1.10 -11.13 13.54
N ASP A 256 -0.01 -10.43 13.73
CA ASP A 256 -1.36 -11.01 13.82
C ASP A 256 -2.24 -10.61 12.63
N VAL A 257 -1.90 -9.49 11.98
CA VAL A 257 -2.53 -9.00 10.75
C VAL A 257 -1.56 -9.08 9.59
N ILE A 258 -2.05 -9.50 8.42
CA ILE A 258 -1.30 -9.49 7.15
C ILE A 258 -2.03 -8.64 6.13
N SER A 259 -1.33 -7.64 5.60
CA SER A 259 -1.82 -6.85 4.48
C SER A 259 -1.65 -7.62 3.17
N LEU A 260 -2.71 -7.70 2.38
CA LEU A 260 -2.67 -8.23 1.01
C LEU A 260 -3.30 -7.21 0.06
N PHE A 261 -2.63 -6.96 -1.06
CA PHE A 261 -3.08 -6.12 -2.16
C PHE A 261 -3.22 -6.97 -3.43
N SER A 262 -3.55 -6.34 -4.57
CA SER A 262 -3.63 -7.06 -5.84
C SER A 262 -2.28 -7.70 -6.21
N ALA A 263 -2.23 -9.02 -6.34
CA ALA A 263 -1.00 -9.79 -6.57
C ALA A 263 0.06 -9.72 -5.45
N THR A 264 -0.33 -9.44 -4.20
CA THR A 264 0.54 -9.73 -3.06
C THR A 264 0.55 -11.23 -2.81
N PHE A 265 1.75 -11.83 -2.78
CA PHE A 265 1.94 -13.25 -2.48
C PHE A 265 2.82 -13.41 -1.26
N LEU A 266 2.33 -14.16 -0.28
CA LEU A 266 3.01 -14.27 1.00
C LEU A 266 2.81 -15.64 1.64
N THR A 267 3.89 -16.18 2.20
CA THR A 267 3.85 -17.39 3.01
C THR A 267 4.03 -17.04 4.48
N ALA A 268 3.03 -17.35 5.30
CA ALA A 268 3.06 -17.13 6.75
C ALA A 268 3.02 -18.44 7.51
N GLY A 269 3.90 -18.59 8.50
CA GLY A 269 3.90 -19.72 9.41
C GLY A 269 2.97 -19.48 10.60
N MET A 270 2.28 -20.51 11.06
CA MET A 270 1.49 -20.47 12.28
C MET A 270 1.70 -21.77 13.05
N VAL A 271 1.72 -21.68 14.38
CA VAL A 271 1.51 -22.84 15.24
C VAL A 271 0.06 -22.79 15.66
N ALA A 272 -0.74 -23.77 15.26
CA ALA A 272 -2.13 -23.85 15.70
C ALA A 272 -2.15 -24.05 17.22
N GLN A 273 -2.75 -23.11 17.94
CA GLN A 273 -2.88 -23.19 19.40
C GLN A 273 -4.37 -23.22 19.73
N ASN A 274 -4.71 -22.89 20.99
CA ASN A 274 -6.03 -22.51 21.46
C ASN A 274 -7.23 -22.78 20.58
N VAL A 275 -8.25 -23.28 21.22
CA VAL A 275 -8.93 -24.34 20.56
C VAL A 275 -10.40 -24.02 20.44
N GLY A 276 -10.97 -24.39 19.30
CA GLY A 276 -12.36 -24.12 19.01
C GLY A 276 -12.51 -23.60 17.59
N THR A 277 -13.54 -22.80 17.39
CA THR A 277 -13.84 -22.16 16.12
C THR A 277 -13.31 -20.76 16.16
N TRP A 278 -12.40 -20.42 15.26
CA TRP A 278 -11.82 -19.08 15.16
C TRP A 278 -12.18 -18.46 13.83
N LEU A 279 -12.36 -17.15 13.86
CA LEU A 279 -12.67 -16.38 12.68
C LEU A 279 -11.36 -16.05 11.95
N VAL A 280 -11.37 -16.24 10.63
CA VAL A 280 -10.38 -15.60 9.75
C VAL A 280 -11.15 -14.50 9.03
N ASN A 281 -10.85 -13.24 9.36
CA ASN A 281 -11.53 -12.10 8.76
C ASN A 281 -10.54 -11.20 8.03
N CYS A 282 -11.10 -10.34 7.17
CA CYS A 282 -10.42 -9.15 6.73
C CYS A 282 -10.91 -8.02 7.64
N ALA A 283 -10.00 -7.42 8.42
CA ALA A 283 -10.31 -6.41 9.44
C ALA A 283 -10.61 -5.02 8.85
N VAL A 284 -10.67 -4.89 7.53
CA VAL A 284 -11.11 -3.67 6.85
C VAL A 284 -12.63 -3.53 7.02
N ASN A 285 -13.09 -2.38 7.50
CA ASN A 285 -14.48 -2.12 7.95
C ASN A 285 -15.61 -2.35 6.90
N ARG A 286 -15.29 -2.83 5.68
CA ARG A 286 -16.24 -3.25 4.63
C ARG A 286 -16.17 -4.75 4.26
N HIS A 287 -15.17 -5.50 4.69
CA HIS A 287 -14.91 -6.87 4.21
C HIS A 287 -15.40 -7.88 5.27
N MET A 288 -16.47 -8.64 4.97
CA MET A 288 -17.09 -9.58 5.92
C MET A 288 -16.50 -11.01 5.84
N PRO A 289 -16.54 -11.81 6.92
CA PRO A 289 -15.50 -12.82 7.24
C PRO A 289 -15.71 -14.27 6.74
N GLY A 290 -14.70 -15.13 6.93
CA GLY A 290 -14.59 -16.60 6.67
C GLY A 290 -14.47 -17.48 7.95
N LYS A 291 -14.61 -18.83 7.88
CA LYS A 291 -14.64 -19.78 9.05
C LYS A 291 -13.49 -20.83 9.06
N GLN A 292 -13.05 -21.33 10.25
CA GLN A 292 -12.25 -22.58 10.45
C GLN A 292 -12.25 -23.09 11.93
N PHE A 293 -12.06 -24.41 12.16
CA PHE A 293 -12.12 -25.14 13.46
C PHE A 293 -10.82 -25.92 13.86
N ASN A 294 -10.51 -26.06 15.18
CA ASN A 294 -10.39 -27.32 16.00
C ASN A 294 -9.64 -27.22 17.38
N LYS A 295 -9.72 -28.32 18.19
CA LYS A 295 -9.54 -28.78 19.62
C LYS A 295 -8.19 -28.84 20.45
N GLN A 296 -8.22 -28.57 21.78
CA GLN A 296 -7.31 -28.50 23.00
C GLN A 296 -6.50 -27.30 23.66
N GLN A 297 -6.56 -27.28 25.01
CA GLN A 297 -6.24 -26.21 25.98
C GLN A 297 -4.90 -26.47 26.73
N TYR A 298 -4.06 -25.44 26.89
CA TYR A 298 -2.86 -25.49 27.76
C TYR A 298 -3.11 -24.75 29.08
N GLU A 299 -2.81 -25.41 30.20
CA GLU A 299 -2.59 -24.75 31.49
C GLU A 299 -1.18 -24.15 31.50
N CYS A 300 -1.07 -22.84 31.73
CA CYS A 300 0.21 -22.17 31.92
C CYS A 300 0.40 -21.83 33.40
N ASN A 301 1.61 -22.05 33.91
CA ASN A 301 2.04 -21.52 35.20
C ASN A 301 2.23 -19.99 35.08
N CYS A 302 1.26 -19.22 35.55
CA CYS A 302 1.13 -17.77 35.32
C CYS A 302 2.29 -16.92 35.88
N GLY A 303 2.75 -15.94 35.08
CA GLY A 303 3.55 -14.79 35.52
C GLY A 303 2.73 -13.69 36.21
N HIS A 304 3.13 -12.42 36.07
CA HIS A 304 2.53 -11.31 36.81
C HIS A 304 1.12 -10.97 36.29
N LYS A 305 0.16 -10.73 37.21
CA LYS A 305 -1.22 -10.32 36.85
C LYS A 305 -1.34 -8.80 36.77
N ARG A 306 -1.54 -8.27 35.57
CA ARG A 306 -1.69 -6.82 35.32
C ARG A 306 -3.16 -6.44 35.26
N LYS A 307 -3.61 -5.60 36.20
CA LYS A 307 -5.03 -5.20 36.33
C LYS A 307 -5.26 -3.82 35.72
N TYR A 308 -6.28 -3.72 34.86
CA TYR A 308 -6.74 -2.49 34.25
C TYR A 308 -8.24 -2.29 34.51
N PHE A 309 -8.64 -1.05 34.77
CA PHE A 309 -10.03 -0.65 34.96
C PHE A 309 -10.36 0.39 33.89
N ILE A 310 -11.19 0.03 32.92
CA ILE A 310 -11.45 0.83 31.73
C ILE A 310 -12.96 0.98 31.57
N ALA A 311 -13.44 2.17 31.26
CA ALA A 311 -14.84 2.40 30.93
C ALA A 311 -14.98 2.99 29.53
N ALA A 312 -16.01 2.60 28.78
CA ALA A 312 -16.43 3.31 27.58
C ALA A 312 -17.36 4.44 27.99
N GLU A 313 -17.02 5.70 27.69
CA GLU A 313 -17.78 6.88 28.10
C GLU A 313 -18.05 7.80 26.92
N ARG A 314 -19.27 8.33 26.84
CA ARG A 314 -19.61 9.35 25.85
C ARG A 314 -18.91 10.66 26.17
N ILE A 315 -18.29 11.26 25.17
CA ILE A 315 -17.53 12.51 25.26
C ILE A 315 -17.93 13.44 24.13
N LEU A 316 -17.77 14.76 24.34
CA LEU A 316 -17.78 15.73 23.27
C LEU A 316 -16.33 15.90 22.80
N TRP A 317 -16.06 15.54 21.55
CA TRP A 317 -14.73 15.61 20.94
C TRP A 317 -14.62 16.83 20.02
N ASP A 318 -13.49 17.53 20.10
CA ASP A 318 -13.14 18.66 19.24
C ASP A 318 -11.89 18.27 18.43
N TYR A 319 -12.05 18.15 17.11
CA TYR A 319 -11.01 17.72 16.20
C TYR A 319 -9.93 18.78 15.94
N GLY A 320 -10.22 20.04 16.23
CA GLY A 320 -9.35 21.19 15.96
C GLY A 320 -9.37 22.17 17.13
N PRO A 321 -8.95 21.75 18.34
CA PRO A 321 -8.97 22.61 19.51
C PRO A 321 -8.13 23.87 19.25
N GLY A 322 -8.70 25.03 19.56
CA GLY A 322 -8.09 26.33 19.28
C GLY A 322 -8.55 26.98 17.97
N GLY A 323 -9.20 26.24 17.07
CA GLY A 323 -9.87 26.79 15.89
C GLY A 323 -8.94 27.35 14.80
N ILE A 324 -7.65 27.01 14.85
CA ILE A 324 -6.61 27.54 13.95
C ILE A 324 -5.82 26.36 13.36
N ASP A 325 -5.58 26.40 12.05
CA ASP A 325 -4.57 25.54 11.41
C ASP A 325 -3.19 26.05 11.80
N THR A 326 -2.47 25.26 12.58
CA THR A 326 -1.16 25.65 13.11
C THR A 326 -0.06 25.70 12.04
N PHE A 327 -0.28 25.14 10.85
CA PHE A 327 0.65 25.19 9.73
C PHE A 327 0.56 26.51 8.97
N THR A 328 -0.65 26.99 8.72
CA THR A 328 -0.90 28.23 7.95
C THR A 328 -1.12 29.46 8.83
N GLY A 329 -1.52 29.25 10.09
CA GLY A 329 -1.94 30.30 11.01
C GLY A 329 -3.34 30.84 10.74
N GLN A 330 -4.09 30.26 9.80
CA GLN A 330 -5.44 30.69 9.45
C GLN A 330 -6.52 30.01 10.33
N PRO A 331 -7.69 30.65 10.54
CA PRO A 331 -8.83 29.99 11.16
C PRO A 331 -9.25 28.74 10.39
N LEU A 332 -9.61 27.66 11.09
CA LEU A 332 -9.99 26.39 10.44
C LEU A 332 -11.24 26.51 9.55
N ASN A 333 -12.11 27.49 9.82
CA ASN A 333 -13.32 27.76 9.05
C ASN A 333 -13.14 28.84 7.98
N ALA A 334 -11.91 29.30 7.71
CA ALA A 334 -11.66 30.34 6.72
C ALA A 334 -12.17 29.91 5.33
N THR A 335 -12.88 30.81 4.65
CA THR A 335 -13.37 30.57 3.28
C THR A 335 -12.20 30.23 2.36
N ASP A 336 -12.41 29.28 1.45
CA ASP A 336 -11.42 28.80 0.48
C ASP A 336 -10.14 28.16 1.07
N SER A 337 -10.11 27.84 2.36
CA SER A 337 -9.04 27.05 2.98
C SER A 337 -9.30 25.53 2.90
N ASP A 338 -8.24 24.72 2.89
CA ASP A 338 -8.32 23.25 2.90
C ASP A 338 -9.06 22.69 4.13
N SER A 339 -9.05 23.41 5.26
CA SER A 339 -9.72 23.01 6.50
C SER A 339 -11.22 23.33 6.49
N ALA A 340 -11.65 24.28 5.66
CA ALA A 340 -13.01 24.78 5.69
C ALA A 340 -14.10 23.71 5.45
N PRO A 341 -13.93 22.75 4.51
CA PRO A 341 -14.91 21.68 4.29
C PRO A 341 -15.25 20.88 5.56
N TYR A 342 -14.32 20.73 6.49
CA TYR A 342 -14.47 19.92 7.70
C TYR A 342 -14.87 20.73 8.94
N PHE A 343 -14.56 22.03 8.97
CA PHE A 343 -14.75 22.87 10.17
C PHE A 343 -15.83 23.96 10.04
N ARG A 344 -16.36 24.22 8.84
CA ARG A 344 -17.52 25.09 8.67
C ARG A 344 -18.76 24.45 9.32
N GLN A 345 -19.37 25.17 10.23
CA GLN A 345 -20.65 24.82 10.85
C GLN A 345 -21.74 25.70 10.25
N GLY A 346 -22.91 25.14 9.95
CA GLY A 346 -24.00 25.85 9.28
C GLY A 346 -25.34 25.12 9.40
N ASP A 347 -26.31 25.51 8.57
CA ASP A 347 -27.65 24.91 8.58
C ASP A 347 -27.62 23.43 8.18
N ASP A 348 -26.71 23.05 7.27
CA ASP A 348 -26.56 21.72 6.69
C ASP A 348 -25.17 21.10 6.97
N ARG A 349 -24.40 21.63 7.93
CA ARG A 349 -23.03 21.16 8.26
C ARG A 349 -22.78 21.13 9.77
N ILE A 350 -22.20 20.01 10.26
CA ILE A 350 -21.94 19.77 11.68
C ILE A 350 -20.74 20.60 12.20
N GLY A 351 -19.68 20.71 11.40
CA GLY A 351 -18.42 21.39 11.79
C GLY A 351 -17.47 20.48 12.58
N GLY A 352 -16.55 21.05 13.36
CA GLY A 352 -15.43 20.30 13.96
C GLY A 352 -15.69 19.58 15.30
N ARG A 353 -16.93 19.54 15.80
CA ARG A 353 -17.28 18.98 17.12
C ARG A 353 -18.33 17.89 17.04
N TYR A 354 -18.05 16.74 17.65
CA TYR A 354 -18.89 15.55 17.57
C TYR A 354 -19.00 14.88 18.95
N TRP A 355 -20.19 14.40 19.28
CA TRP A 355 -20.37 13.38 20.30
C TRP A 355 -19.75 12.08 19.83
N LYS A 356 -18.90 11.51 20.69
CA LYS A 356 -18.12 10.30 20.47
C LYS A 356 -18.14 9.43 21.73
N VAL A 357 -17.56 8.24 21.65
CA VAL A 357 -17.32 7.39 22.82
C VAL A 357 -15.81 7.09 22.92
N GLN A 358 -15.27 7.09 24.14
CA GLN A 358 -13.85 6.89 24.40
C GLN A 358 -13.62 5.87 25.52
N TYR A 359 -12.56 5.07 25.39
CA TYR A 359 -12.04 4.28 26.51
C TYR A 359 -11.28 5.16 27.52
N VAL A 360 -11.75 5.17 28.77
CA VAL A 360 -11.20 5.98 29.87
C VAL A 360 -10.69 5.07 30.98
N ALA A 361 -9.46 5.32 31.46
CA ALA A 361 -8.89 4.57 32.58
C ALA A 361 -9.38 5.07 33.94
N TYR A 362 -9.56 4.13 34.87
CA TYR A 362 -9.94 4.34 36.26
C TYR A 362 -8.88 3.77 37.21
N THR A 363 -8.89 4.23 38.47
CA THR A 363 -7.94 3.77 39.48
C THR A 363 -8.22 2.36 40.00
N ASP A 364 -9.50 1.96 40.02
CA ASP A 364 -10.00 0.72 40.61
C ASP A 364 -11.40 0.36 40.07
N GLY A 365 -11.91 -0.79 40.51
CA GLY A 365 -13.18 -1.36 40.05
C GLY A 365 -14.44 -0.66 40.57
N SER A 366 -14.33 0.40 41.38
CA SER A 366 -15.47 1.26 41.73
C SER A 366 -15.85 2.23 40.62
N PHE A 367 -14.94 2.49 39.67
CA PHE A 367 -15.10 3.47 38.60
C PHE A 367 -15.48 4.88 39.09
N SER A 368 -15.10 5.24 40.31
CA SER A 368 -15.41 6.54 40.91
C SER A 368 -14.39 7.63 40.55
N ARG A 369 -13.11 7.27 40.40
CA ARG A 369 -12.01 8.21 40.13
C ARG A 369 -11.27 7.86 38.83
N ARG A 370 -11.34 8.78 37.87
CA ARG A 370 -10.57 8.69 36.61
C ARG A 370 -9.06 8.72 36.91
N LYS A 371 -8.30 7.87 36.23
CA LYS A 371 -6.83 7.91 36.25
C LYS A 371 -6.37 9.09 35.40
N LYS A 372 -5.71 10.08 36.03
CA LYS A 372 -5.22 11.27 35.33
C LYS A 372 -4.08 10.87 34.37
N ARG A 373 -4.20 11.26 33.09
CA ARG A 373 -3.12 11.07 32.11
C ARG A 373 -1.92 11.95 32.49
N PRO A 374 -0.69 11.40 32.56
CA PRO A 374 0.52 12.19 32.73
C PRO A 374 0.79 13.05 31.49
N ALA A 375 1.59 14.11 31.64
CA ALA A 375 1.95 14.99 30.53
C ALA A 375 2.65 14.26 29.36
N SER A 376 3.34 13.15 29.63
CA SER A 376 3.94 12.28 28.60
C SER A 376 2.91 11.58 27.71
N GLU A 377 1.67 11.43 28.19
CA GLU A 377 0.56 10.78 27.47
C GLU A 377 -0.44 11.80 26.91
N ALA A 378 -0.11 13.10 26.93
CA ALA A 378 -0.96 14.14 26.37
C ALA A 378 -1.27 13.91 24.87
N HIS A 379 -0.34 13.28 24.16
CA HIS A 379 -0.49 12.95 22.74
C HIS A 379 -1.52 11.85 22.46
N LEU A 380 -1.98 11.07 23.44
CA LEU A 380 -2.94 9.98 23.17
C LEU A 380 -4.26 10.47 22.58
N GLY A 381 -4.66 11.71 22.85
CA GLY A 381 -5.88 12.29 22.27
C GLY A 381 -7.11 11.41 22.51
N ILE A 382 -7.77 11.00 21.42
CA ILE A 382 -8.98 10.17 21.48
C ILE A 382 -8.70 8.72 21.90
N LEU A 383 -7.46 8.25 21.77
CA LEU A 383 -7.10 6.86 22.12
C LEU A 383 -7.43 6.52 23.57
N GLY A 384 -7.73 5.24 23.79
CA GLY A 384 -7.80 4.65 25.11
C GLY A 384 -6.44 4.60 25.85
N PRO A 385 -6.44 4.21 27.13
CA PRO A 385 -5.21 4.03 27.90
C PRO A 385 -4.31 2.94 27.31
N VAL A 386 -2.99 3.12 27.42
CA VAL A 386 -2.03 2.10 26.99
C VAL A 386 -2.08 0.87 27.90
N ILE A 387 -2.36 -0.30 27.31
CA ILE A 387 -2.24 -1.60 27.98
C ILE A 387 -0.87 -2.16 27.64
N LYS A 388 -0.10 -2.58 28.65
CA LYS A 388 1.21 -3.21 28.45
C LYS A 388 1.35 -4.52 29.20
N ALA A 389 2.08 -5.46 28.63
CA ALA A 389 2.43 -6.71 29.27
C ALA A 389 3.77 -7.27 28.75
N GLU A 390 4.39 -8.13 29.55
CA GLU A 390 5.54 -8.92 29.12
C GLU A 390 5.14 -10.36 28.83
N VAL A 391 5.97 -11.07 28.06
CA VAL A 391 5.86 -12.53 27.91
C VAL A 391 5.82 -13.22 29.28
N GLY A 392 4.77 -14.01 29.49
CA GLY A 392 4.44 -14.71 30.73
C GLY A 392 3.33 -14.05 31.56
N ASP A 393 2.98 -12.80 31.28
CA ASP A 393 1.97 -12.08 32.06
C ASP A 393 0.53 -12.47 31.71
N THR A 394 -0.39 -12.13 32.63
CA THR A 394 -1.84 -12.18 32.40
C THR A 394 -2.42 -10.78 32.56
N ILE A 395 -3.11 -10.29 31.52
CA ILE A 395 -3.81 -9.01 31.49
C ILE A 395 -5.26 -9.24 31.94
N LEU A 396 -5.67 -8.54 32.99
CA LEU A 396 -7.02 -8.56 33.53
C LEU A 396 -7.66 -7.19 33.33
N VAL A 397 -8.65 -7.10 32.44
CA VAL A 397 -9.37 -5.84 32.18
C VAL A 397 -10.78 -5.93 32.75
N THR A 398 -11.07 -5.10 33.75
CA THR A 398 -12.46 -4.88 34.19
C THR A 398 -13.02 -3.72 33.37
N PHE A 399 -13.95 -4.03 32.49
CA PHE A 399 -14.58 -3.10 31.56
C PHE A 399 -15.98 -2.72 32.04
N LEU A 400 -16.25 -1.42 32.20
CA LEU A 400 -17.59 -0.89 32.47
C LEU A 400 -18.09 -0.14 31.24
N ASN A 401 -19.24 -0.53 30.71
CA ASN A 401 -19.87 0.25 29.65
C ASN A 401 -20.69 1.39 30.26
N ARG A 402 -20.27 2.64 30.10
CA ARG A 402 -21.04 3.85 30.45
C ARG A 402 -21.57 4.58 29.21
N GLY A 403 -21.43 3.97 28.04
CA GLY A 403 -22.07 4.39 26.81
C GLY A 403 -23.56 4.03 26.80
N ASP A 404 -24.24 4.50 25.77
CA ASP A 404 -25.66 4.27 25.48
C ASP A 404 -25.89 3.14 24.46
N LYS A 405 -24.82 2.54 23.93
CA LYS A 405 -24.84 1.39 23.03
C LYS A 405 -24.11 0.21 23.67
N ASN A 406 -24.31 -0.99 23.13
CA ASN A 406 -23.52 -2.15 23.53
C ASN A 406 -22.12 -2.02 22.95
N HIS A 407 -21.11 -2.29 23.77
CA HIS A 407 -19.71 -2.23 23.37
C HIS A 407 -18.95 -3.44 23.94
N SER A 408 -17.75 -3.69 23.42
CA SER A 408 -16.87 -4.76 23.88
C SER A 408 -15.42 -4.28 23.96
N MET A 409 -14.50 -5.22 24.26
CA MET A 409 -13.07 -5.03 24.09
C MET A 409 -12.47 -6.28 23.43
N MET A 410 -11.93 -6.11 22.23
CA MET A 410 -11.25 -7.13 21.45
C MET A 410 -9.78 -6.75 21.31
N PRO A 411 -8.85 -7.57 21.81
CA PRO A 411 -7.42 -7.29 21.69
C PRO A 411 -6.82 -7.93 20.42
N HIS A 412 -5.75 -7.31 19.93
CA HIS A 412 -4.82 -7.87 18.96
C HIS A 412 -3.59 -8.49 19.67
N GLY A 413 -2.93 -9.46 19.02
CA GLY A 413 -1.62 -9.97 19.45
C GLY A 413 -1.54 -10.63 20.85
N VAL A 414 -2.65 -11.10 21.42
CA VAL A 414 -2.68 -11.81 22.71
C VAL A 414 -3.57 -13.05 22.65
N ALA A 415 -3.32 -14.01 23.54
CA ALA A 415 -4.10 -15.23 23.63
C ALA A 415 -5.24 -15.07 24.63
N PHE A 416 -6.44 -15.55 24.32
CA PHE A 416 -7.60 -15.48 25.20
C PHE A 416 -8.53 -16.69 25.03
N ASP A 417 -9.24 -17.03 26.10
CA ASP A 417 -10.27 -18.07 26.02
C ASP A 417 -11.55 -17.50 25.41
N LYS A 418 -12.41 -18.37 24.87
CA LYS A 418 -13.70 -17.99 24.27
C LYS A 418 -14.60 -17.16 25.16
N SER A 419 -14.53 -17.32 26.47
CA SER A 419 -15.29 -16.48 27.41
C SER A 419 -14.84 -15.01 27.41
N SER A 420 -13.59 -14.74 27.05
CA SER A 420 -12.98 -13.39 26.99
C SER A 420 -12.97 -12.82 25.56
N GLU A 421 -13.66 -13.45 24.60
CA GLU A 421 -13.75 -12.99 23.22
C GLU A 421 -14.73 -11.81 23.11
N GLY A 422 -14.26 -10.68 22.56
CA GLY A 422 -15.03 -9.45 22.40
C GLY A 422 -15.76 -9.32 21.06
N PHE A 423 -15.66 -10.32 20.17
CA PHE A 423 -16.24 -10.27 18.82
C PHE A 423 -17.49 -11.16 18.73
N PRO A 424 -18.63 -10.65 18.23
CA PRO A 424 -19.85 -11.44 18.11
C PRO A 424 -19.87 -12.25 16.81
N TYR A 425 -19.92 -13.58 16.91
CA TYR A 425 -20.27 -14.45 15.78
C TYR A 425 -20.89 -15.77 16.26
N TYR A 426 -21.97 -16.20 15.59
CA TYR A 426 -22.78 -17.44 15.66
C TYR A 426 -23.14 -18.05 17.04
N ASN A 427 -22.35 -17.87 18.10
CA ASN A 427 -22.60 -18.37 19.42
C ASN A 427 -23.31 -17.30 20.27
N PRO A 428 -24.61 -17.46 20.58
CA PRO A 428 -25.39 -16.46 21.32
C PRO A 428 -24.98 -16.28 22.80
N SER A 429 -23.95 -17.00 23.27
CA SER A 429 -23.51 -17.01 24.67
C SER A 429 -22.13 -16.36 24.90
N LEU A 430 -21.80 -15.29 24.18
CA LEU A 430 -20.59 -14.48 24.39
C LEU A 430 -20.91 -13.16 25.10
N PRO A 431 -21.04 -13.13 26.44
CA PRO A 431 -21.38 -11.90 27.18
C PRO A 431 -20.33 -10.80 27.02
N GLY A 432 -19.04 -11.15 26.82
CA GLY A 432 -17.98 -10.19 26.53
C GLY A 432 -18.16 -9.47 25.19
N ALA A 433 -18.83 -10.08 24.20
CA ALA A 433 -19.06 -9.44 22.90
C ALA A 433 -20.19 -8.39 22.91
N PHE A 434 -21.03 -8.37 23.96
CA PHE A 434 -22.20 -7.50 24.07
C PHE A 434 -22.36 -6.96 25.49
N VAL A 435 -21.40 -6.18 25.98
CA VAL A 435 -21.52 -5.56 27.30
C VAL A 435 -22.54 -4.42 27.20
N LYS A 436 -23.69 -4.58 27.85
CA LYS A 436 -24.78 -3.60 27.76
C LYS A 436 -24.44 -2.31 28.52
N PRO A 437 -25.14 -1.19 28.22
CA PRO A 437 -25.06 0.01 29.02
C PRO A 437 -25.18 -0.27 30.52
N TYR A 438 -24.24 0.29 31.27
CA TYR A 438 -24.06 0.17 32.73
C TYR A 438 -23.72 -1.24 33.26
N GLU A 439 -23.47 -2.21 32.39
CA GLU A 439 -22.94 -3.52 32.78
C GLU A 439 -21.41 -3.52 32.84
N THR A 440 -20.87 -4.43 33.65
CA THR A 440 -19.42 -4.65 33.79
C THR A 440 -19.06 -6.06 33.33
N PHE A 441 -17.99 -6.18 32.56
CA PHE A 441 -17.41 -7.45 32.14
C PHE A 441 -15.93 -7.54 32.53
N LYS A 442 -15.43 -8.75 32.77
CA LYS A 442 -14.02 -8.98 33.12
C LYS A 442 -13.37 -9.83 32.04
N TYR A 443 -12.44 -9.22 31.30
CA TYR A 443 -11.63 -9.91 30.32
C TYR A 443 -10.34 -10.43 30.95
N GLU A 444 -9.95 -11.63 30.53
CA GLU A 444 -8.67 -12.25 30.86
C GLU A 444 -7.94 -12.61 29.56
N TRP A 445 -6.79 -11.97 29.35
CA TRP A 445 -5.90 -12.20 28.21
C TRP A 445 -4.53 -12.65 28.71
N ARG A 446 -3.89 -13.55 27.99
CA ARG A 446 -2.62 -14.19 28.33
C ARG A 446 -1.57 -13.82 27.29
N VAL A 447 -0.32 -13.71 27.75
CA VAL A 447 0.82 -13.40 26.89
C VAL A 447 1.82 -14.58 26.91
N PRO A 448 1.48 -15.72 26.31
CA PRO A 448 2.44 -16.82 26.18
C PRO A 448 3.64 -16.42 25.30
N GLU A 449 4.71 -17.21 25.34
CA GLU A 449 5.89 -16.99 24.50
C GLU A 449 5.55 -17.03 23.00
N SER A 450 4.52 -17.79 22.62
CA SER A 450 4.03 -17.88 21.24
C SER A 450 3.50 -16.57 20.68
N VAL A 451 2.97 -15.66 21.51
CA VAL A 451 2.51 -14.31 21.08
C VAL A 451 3.54 -13.22 21.31
N GLY A 452 4.64 -13.56 21.98
CA GLY A 452 5.72 -12.62 22.26
C GLY A 452 6.55 -12.25 21.02
N PRO A 453 7.35 -11.17 21.13
CA PRO A 453 8.30 -10.77 20.09
C PRO A 453 9.36 -11.86 19.84
N THR A 454 9.63 -12.13 18.56
CA THR A 454 10.71 -13.04 18.13
C THR A 454 12.11 -12.42 18.32
N PRO A 455 13.20 -13.17 18.08
CA PRO A 455 14.55 -12.60 18.07
C PRO A 455 14.74 -11.44 17.07
N ASN A 456 14.07 -11.50 15.91
CA ASN A 456 14.16 -10.46 14.88
C ASN A 456 13.27 -9.24 15.17
N ASP A 457 12.31 -9.39 16.09
CA ASP A 457 11.43 -8.30 16.49
C ASP A 457 12.10 -7.34 17.48
N PRO A 458 11.63 -6.07 17.53
CA PRO A 458 11.99 -5.14 18.59
C PRO A 458 11.62 -5.70 19.97
N ALA A 459 12.15 -5.07 21.02
CA ALA A 459 11.93 -5.52 22.40
C ALA A 459 10.45 -5.47 22.81
N CYS A 460 9.65 -4.61 22.17
CA CYS A 460 8.20 -4.51 22.34
C CYS A 460 7.52 -4.39 20.98
N LEU A 461 6.40 -5.07 20.83
CA LEU A 461 5.52 -5.00 19.66
C LEU A 461 4.29 -4.14 19.98
N THR A 462 3.89 -3.33 19.01
CA THR A 462 2.63 -2.59 19.02
C THR A 462 1.52 -3.50 18.52
N TYR A 463 0.40 -3.48 19.24
CA TYR A 463 -0.90 -3.98 18.85
C TYR A 463 -1.95 -2.93 19.24
N LEU A 464 -3.23 -3.24 18.98
CA LEU A 464 -4.36 -2.42 19.38
C LEU A 464 -5.42 -3.22 20.12
N TYR A 465 -6.33 -2.53 20.79
CA TYR A 465 -7.59 -3.10 21.23
C TYR A 465 -8.71 -2.15 20.83
N TYR A 466 -9.89 -2.69 20.56
CA TYR A 466 -11.02 -1.94 20.01
C TYR A 466 -12.35 -2.57 20.44
N SER A 467 -13.46 -1.87 20.26
CA SER A 467 -14.78 -2.52 20.44
C SER A 467 -15.17 -3.18 19.13
N ALA A 468 -15.59 -4.44 19.23
CA ALA A 468 -15.92 -5.29 18.10
C ALA A 468 -17.39 -5.73 18.12
N THR A 469 -18.23 -5.14 18.96
CA THR A 469 -19.68 -5.39 18.96
C THR A 469 -20.29 -5.02 17.62
N ASP A 470 -19.97 -3.83 17.12
CA ASP A 470 -20.08 -3.47 15.71
C ASP A 470 -18.77 -2.80 15.32
N PRO A 471 -17.78 -3.54 14.79
CA PRO A 471 -16.43 -3.03 14.62
C PRO A 471 -16.37 -1.78 13.74
N MET A 472 -17.29 -1.65 12.77
CA MET A 472 -17.37 -0.46 11.92
C MET A 472 -17.88 0.74 12.71
N MET A 473 -19.05 0.63 13.35
CA MET A 473 -19.64 1.78 14.06
C MET A 473 -18.89 2.12 15.35
N ASP A 474 -18.39 1.13 16.08
CA ASP A 474 -17.65 1.29 17.33
C ASP A 474 -16.35 2.06 17.13
N THR A 475 -15.55 1.65 16.14
CA THR A 475 -14.24 2.26 15.87
C THR A 475 -14.40 3.69 15.35
N GLN A 476 -15.34 3.91 14.44
CA GLN A 476 -15.65 5.25 13.93
C GLN A 476 -16.23 6.17 15.02
N SER A 477 -16.93 5.61 16.01
CA SER A 477 -17.39 6.36 17.18
C SER A 477 -16.28 6.69 18.20
N GLY A 478 -15.10 6.05 18.12
CA GLY A 478 -13.91 6.39 18.90
C GLY A 478 -13.32 5.28 19.79
N LEU A 479 -13.86 4.06 19.76
CA LEU A 479 -13.41 2.96 20.63
C LEU A 479 -12.19 2.21 20.10
N VAL A 480 -11.00 2.77 20.37
CA VAL A 480 -9.70 2.16 20.06
C VAL A 480 -8.64 2.57 21.09
N GLY A 481 -7.69 1.69 21.37
CA GLY A 481 -6.53 2.01 22.20
C GLY A 481 -5.31 1.12 21.91
N PRO A 482 -4.10 1.54 22.35
CA PRO A 482 -2.87 0.81 22.11
C PRO A 482 -2.63 -0.33 23.12
N LEU A 483 -2.11 -1.45 22.63
CA LEU A 483 -1.72 -2.63 23.40
C LEU A 483 -0.27 -3.00 23.07
N ILE A 484 0.62 -3.06 24.06
CA ILE A 484 2.05 -3.28 23.86
C ILE A 484 2.50 -4.57 24.53
N ILE A 485 3.11 -5.46 23.75
CA ILE A 485 3.60 -6.76 24.21
C ILE A 485 5.12 -6.79 24.12
N CYS A 486 5.79 -6.96 25.26
CA CYS A 486 7.23 -6.88 25.38
C CYS A 486 7.87 -8.23 25.70
N LYS A 487 9.15 -8.39 25.34
CA LYS A 487 9.99 -9.47 25.84
C LYS A 487 10.04 -9.41 27.38
N LYS A 488 10.27 -10.56 28.00
CA LYS A 488 10.40 -10.67 29.46
C LYS A 488 11.48 -9.73 29.99
N ASP A 489 11.27 -9.14 31.17
CA ASP A 489 12.20 -8.24 31.86
C ASP A 489 12.58 -6.96 31.08
N THR A 490 11.72 -6.50 30.17
CA THR A 490 11.94 -5.31 29.34
C THR A 490 11.24 -4.06 29.88
N LEU A 491 10.22 -4.22 30.71
CA LEU A 491 9.47 -3.15 31.35
C LEU A 491 10.02 -2.86 32.75
N LYS A 492 10.02 -1.58 33.12
CA LYS A 492 10.22 -1.14 34.52
C LYS A 492 8.94 -1.41 35.32
N SER A 493 9.03 -1.36 36.65
CA SER A 493 7.84 -1.45 37.53
C SER A 493 6.79 -0.37 37.24
N SER A 494 7.20 0.76 36.65
CA SER A 494 6.33 1.83 36.17
C SER A 494 5.61 1.55 34.84
N GLY A 495 5.93 0.45 34.14
CA GLY A 495 5.42 0.12 32.82
C GLY A 495 6.13 0.81 31.65
N LYS A 496 7.18 1.61 31.91
CA LYS A 496 8.03 2.17 30.85
C LYS A 496 9.03 1.14 30.33
N GLN A 497 9.29 1.17 29.03
CA GLN A 497 10.31 0.32 28.42
C GLN A 497 11.72 0.69 28.94
N LYS A 498 12.55 -0.32 29.22
CA LYS A 498 13.97 -0.14 29.57
C LYS A 498 14.75 0.25 28.31
N GLY A 499 15.68 1.19 28.45
CA GLY A 499 16.51 1.67 27.33
C GLY A 499 15.83 2.66 26.39
N VAL A 500 14.53 2.92 26.53
CA VAL A 500 13.78 3.90 25.73
C VAL A 500 13.47 5.13 26.59
N ASP A 501 13.73 6.31 26.05
CA ASP A 501 13.53 7.59 26.75
C ASP A 501 12.09 8.09 26.59
N LYS A 502 11.51 7.91 25.40
CA LYS A 502 10.16 8.35 25.02
C LYS A 502 9.42 7.28 24.23
N GLU A 503 8.15 7.13 24.53
CA GLU A 503 7.22 6.27 23.79
C GLU A 503 6.06 7.16 23.30
N PHE A 504 5.77 7.12 22.01
CA PHE A 504 4.65 7.82 21.39
C PHE A 504 3.72 6.83 20.70
N TYR A 505 2.41 7.04 20.82
CA TYR A 505 1.38 6.20 20.20
C TYR A 505 0.58 7.04 19.21
N LEU A 506 0.59 6.70 17.93
CA LEU A 506 -0.08 7.45 16.88
C LEU A 506 -1.02 6.56 16.08
N LEU A 507 -2.32 6.84 16.19
CA LEU A 507 -3.36 6.30 15.34
C LEU A 507 -3.58 7.22 14.15
N PHE A 508 -3.41 6.67 12.95
CA PHE A 508 -3.78 7.29 11.68
C PHE A 508 -5.07 6.64 11.19
N THR A 509 -6.13 7.43 11.06
CA THR A 509 -7.43 6.94 10.61
C THR A 509 -8.28 8.08 10.08
N ILE A 510 -9.15 7.79 9.12
CA ILE A 510 -10.25 8.65 8.73
C ILE A 510 -11.45 8.31 9.62
N PHE A 511 -11.75 9.20 10.58
CA PHE A 511 -12.97 9.07 11.37
C PHE A 511 -14.17 9.46 10.49
N ASP A 512 -14.84 8.45 9.94
CA ASP A 512 -16.06 8.58 9.15
C ASP A 512 -17.27 8.74 10.10
N GLU A 513 -17.56 9.99 10.49
CA GLU A 513 -18.66 10.29 11.43
C GLU A 513 -20.03 9.96 10.85
N ASN A 514 -20.14 9.76 9.53
CA ASN A 514 -21.36 9.25 8.88
C ASN A 514 -21.69 7.82 9.33
N ARG A 515 -20.69 7.09 9.86
CA ARG A 515 -20.83 5.72 10.38
C ARG A 515 -20.77 5.66 11.91
N SER A 516 -20.81 6.81 12.60
CA SER A 516 -20.86 6.83 14.06
C SER A 516 -22.25 6.46 14.59
N PHE A 517 -22.30 5.80 15.76
CA PHE A 517 -23.53 5.63 16.53
C PHE A 517 -24.20 6.95 16.92
N TYR A 518 -23.45 8.06 16.90
CA TYR A 518 -23.89 9.39 17.29
C TYR A 518 -24.20 10.30 16.10
N PHE A 519 -24.22 9.77 14.87
CA PHE A 519 -24.43 10.58 13.68
C PHE A 519 -25.70 11.45 13.73
N ASP A 520 -26.85 10.83 14.04
CA ASP A 520 -28.13 11.55 14.17
C ASP A 520 -28.12 12.55 15.33
N LEU A 521 -27.54 12.17 16.46
CA LEU A 521 -27.38 13.04 17.62
C LEU A 521 -26.52 14.27 17.28
N ASN A 522 -25.48 14.10 16.48
CA ASN A 522 -24.58 15.17 16.06
C ASN A 522 -25.26 16.12 15.07
N ILE A 523 -26.08 15.60 14.16
CA ILE A 523 -26.91 16.43 13.28
C ILE A 523 -27.85 17.30 14.12
N GLU A 524 -28.60 16.69 15.05
CA GLU A 524 -29.54 17.40 15.91
C GLU A 524 -28.86 18.43 16.83
N ALA A 525 -27.67 18.12 17.33
CA ALA A 525 -26.97 18.97 18.30
C ALA A 525 -26.22 20.14 17.67
N PHE A 526 -25.71 20.00 16.44
CA PHE A 526 -24.72 20.93 15.89
C PHE A 526 -25.11 21.57 14.56
N THR A 527 -26.14 21.11 13.86
CA THR A 527 -26.61 21.79 12.63
C THR A 527 -27.66 22.85 12.93
N GLY A 528 -27.68 23.94 12.16
CA GLY A 528 -28.68 25.01 12.30
C GLY A 528 -30.09 24.60 11.84
N GLY A 529 -30.17 23.66 10.88
CA GLY A 529 -31.42 23.12 10.35
C GLY A 529 -31.35 21.61 10.12
N PRO A 530 -31.53 20.77 11.17
CA PRO A 530 -31.44 19.30 11.06
C PRO A 530 -32.30 18.68 9.95
N SER A 531 -33.45 19.29 9.64
CA SER A 531 -34.36 18.85 8.58
C SER A 531 -33.88 19.17 7.16
N MET A 532 -32.88 20.04 7.00
CA MET A 532 -32.28 20.42 5.71
C MET A 532 -31.11 19.52 5.31
N VAL A 533 -30.62 18.67 6.23
CA VAL A 533 -29.50 17.78 5.97
C VAL A 533 -29.91 16.64 5.05
N ASP A 534 -29.34 16.62 3.84
CA ASP A 534 -29.38 15.43 2.99
C ASP A 534 -28.19 14.53 3.31
N LYS A 535 -28.45 13.40 3.97
CA LYS A 535 -27.43 12.40 4.32
C LYS A 535 -26.80 11.72 3.10
N LYS A 536 -27.41 11.83 1.91
CA LYS A 536 -26.89 11.29 0.65
C LYS A 536 -26.04 12.30 -0.12
N ASP A 537 -26.04 13.57 0.29
CA ASP A 537 -25.19 14.58 -0.33
C ASP A 537 -23.71 14.23 -0.12
N MET A 538 -22.94 14.22 -1.21
CA MET A 538 -21.54 13.82 -1.17
C MET A 538 -20.69 14.83 -0.41
N ASP A 539 -21.00 16.12 -0.55
CA ASP A 539 -20.24 17.18 0.13
C ASP A 539 -20.51 17.16 1.64
N PHE A 540 -21.74 16.84 2.05
CA PHE A 540 -22.07 16.60 3.46
C PHE A 540 -21.34 15.36 4.00
N GLN A 541 -21.34 14.25 3.27
CA GLN A 541 -20.60 13.05 3.69
C GLN A 541 -19.10 13.32 3.84
N GLU A 542 -18.50 14.03 2.89
CA GLU A 542 -17.08 14.39 2.92
C GLU A 542 -16.76 15.33 4.09
N SER A 543 -17.64 16.29 4.40
CA SER A 543 -17.47 17.19 5.56
C SER A 543 -17.34 16.45 6.90
N ASN A 544 -17.86 15.22 6.97
CA ASN A 544 -17.86 14.37 8.16
C ASN A 544 -16.75 13.30 8.15
N ARG A 545 -15.85 13.29 7.16
CA ARG A 545 -14.70 12.39 7.09
C ARG A 545 -13.47 13.08 7.67
N MET A 546 -13.21 12.86 8.96
CA MET A 546 -12.17 13.58 9.70
C MET A 546 -10.82 12.84 9.61
N HIS A 547 -9.91 13.36 8.77
CA HIS A 547 -8.59 12.81 8.48
C HIS A 547 -7.60 13.04 9.64
N ALA A 548 -7.68 12.22 10.68
CA ALA A 548 -7.09 12.53 11.98
C ALA A 548 -5.83 11.74 12.33
N VAL A 549 -4.98 12.37 13.15
CA VAL A 549 -3.95 11.68 13.95
C VAL A 549 -4.34 11.78 15.42
N ASN A 550 -4.60 10.65 16.07
CA ASN A 550 -5.13 10.59 17.45
C ASN A 550 -6.40 11.43 17.70
N GLY A 551 -7.20 11.64 16.65
CA GLY A 551 -8.41 12.47 16.70
C GLY A 551 -8.17 13.96 16.51
N TYR A 552 -6.96 14.40 16.13
CA TYR A 552 -6.65 15.80 15.84
C TYR A 552 -6.28 16.02 14.38
N LEU A 553 -6.64 17.20 13.85
CA LEU A 553 -6.34 17.64 12.49
C LEU A 553 -5.47 18.92 12.52
N PHE A 554 -4.83 19.25 11.39
CA PHE A 554 -4.18 20.55 11.13
C PHE A 554 -3.18 21.01 12.22
N GLY A 555 -2.42 20.06 12.76
CA GLY A 555 -1.30 20.35 13.68
C GLY A 555 -1.69 20.66 15.12
N THR A 556 -2.94 20.37 15.50
CA THR A 556 -3.46 20.63 16.84
C THR A 556 -3.11 19.56 17.89
N LEU A 557 -2.47 18.44 17.49
CA LEU A 557 -2.07 17.36 18.41
C LEU A 557 -1.00 17.83 19.42
N PRO A 558 -1.28 17.81 20.74
CA PRO A 558 -0.30 18.19 21.74
C PRO A 558 0.66 17.04 22.11
N GLY A 559 1.76 17.37 22.78
CA GLY A 559 2.52 16.39 23.58
C GLY A 559 3.64 15.63 22.87
N LEU A 560 3.85 15.82 21.56
CA LEU A 560 4.97 15.25 20.81
C LEU A 560 6.27 16.04 21.03
N ASN A 561 6.85 15.92 22.23
CA ASN A 561 8.09 16.62 22.60
C ASN A 561 9.15 15.63 23.09
N MET A 562 10.34 15.71 22.49
CA MET A 562 11.51 14.88 22.80
C MET A 562 12.80 15.72 22.82
N CYS A 563 13.90 15.11 23.26
CA CYS A 563 15.20 15.75 23.25
C CYS A 563 16.10 15.14 22.17
N LYS A 564 17.06 15.94 21.67
CA LYS A 564 18.11 15.48 20.75
C LYS A 564 18.84 14.28 21.35
N GLY A 565 19.01 13.23 20.56
CA GLY A 565 19.67 11.98 20.94
C GLY A 565 18.90 11.10 21.93
N ASP A 566 17.63 11.39 22.24
CA ASP A 566 16.76 10.45 22.96
C ASP A 566 16.54 9.20 22.10
N LEU A 567 16.45 8.02 22.70
CA LEU A 567 15.92 6.85 22.01
C LEU A 567 14.39 6.89 22.10
N VAL A 568 13.73 7.04 20.96
CA VAL A 568 12.28 7.21 20.84
C VAL A 568 11.65 5.99 20.18
N SER A 569 10.65 5.40 20.82
CA SER A 569 9.82 4.33 20.27
C SER A 569 8.49 4.90 19.78
N TRP A 570 8.26 4.81 18.48
CA TRP A 570 7.01 5.20 17.82
C TRP A 570 6.14 3.97 17.59
N HIS A 571 4.98 3.95 18.23
CA HIS A 571 3.98 2.91 18.13
C HIS A 571 2.85 3.39 17.22
N MET A 572 2.81 2.85 16.00
CA MET A 572 1.90 3.28 14.95
C MET A 572 0.71 2.34 14.86
N LEU A 573 -0.49 2.89 14.76
CA LEU A 573 -1.75 2.15 14.69
C LEU A 573 -2.55 2.62 13.47
N GLY A 574 -2.96 1.69 12.62
CA GLY A 574 -3.88 1.98 11.52
C GLY A 574 -5.24 1.38 11.81
N LEU A 575 -6.31 2.06 11.40
CA LEU A 575 -7.69 1.63 11.58
C LEU A 575 -8.56 2.23 10.49
N GLY A 576 -9.59 1.50 10.06
CA GLY A 576 -10.62 2.03 9.18
C GLY A 576 -10.96 1.14 7.97
N GLY A 577 -11.22 1.79 6.83
CA GLY A 577 -11.69 1.18 5.59
C GLY A 577 -10.58 0.93 4.56
N SER A 578 -11.00 0.73 3.29
CA SER A 578 -10.10 0.56 2.15
C SER A 578 -9.40 1.87 1.74
N THR A 579 -9.92 3.01 2.19
CA THR A 579 -9.35 4.36 1.98
C THR A 579 -8.22 4.67 2.96
N ASP A 580 -8.11 3.92 4.07
CA ASP A 580 -7.07 4.10 5.10
C ASP A 580 -5.72 3.52 4.66
N VAL A 581 -5.15 4.12 3.62
CA VAL A 581 -3.85 3.80 3.02
C VAL A 581 -2.90 4.95 3.37
N HIS A 582 -2.08 4.76 4.39
CA HIS A 582 -1.30 5.85 4.99
C HIS A 582 0.19 5.72 4.69
N GLY A 583 0.75 6.69 3.96
CA GLY A 583 2.19 6.88 3.84
C GLY A 583 2.72 7.82 4.93
N ILE A 584 3.05 7.31 6.11
CA ILE A 584 3.38 8.16 7.26
C ILE A 584 4.84 8.58 7.16
N HIS A 585 5.10 9.88 7.08
CA HIS A 585 6.43 10.47 6.90
C HIS A 585 6.83 11.33 8.10
N PHE A 586 8.06 11.13 8.58
CA PHE A 586 8.70 11.94 9.60
C PHE A 586 9.69 12.92 8.94
N GLN A 587 9.32 14.19 8.88
CA GLN A 587 10.17 15.20 8.27
C GLN A 587 11.45 15.42 9.08
N GLY A 588 12.61 15.40 8.41
CA GLY A 588 13.91 15.81 8.97
C GLY A 588 14.59 14.79 9.88
N ASN A 589 13.94 13.68 10.23
CA ASN A 589 14.54 12.59 11.00
C ASN A 589 14.15 11.24 10.40
N THR A 590 15.05 10.27 10.44
CA THR A 590 14.78 8.92 9.93
C THR A 590 14.38 7.96 11.07
N ILE A 591 13.82 6.83 10.68
CA ILE A 591 13.34 5.73 11.52
C ILE A 591 14.05 4.43 11.14
N HIS A 592 14.29 3.61 12.15
CA HIS A 592 14.84 2.27 12.02
C HIS A 592 13.71 1.23 12.09
N LEU A 593 13.62 0.40 11.04
CA LEU A 593 12.62 -0.65 10.89
C LEU A 593 13.32 -1.96 10.49
N GLY A 594 13.46 -2.90 11.42
CA GLY A 594 13.99 -4.25 11.13
C GLY A 594 15.37 -4.26 10.44
N GLY A 595 16.29 -3.40 10.89
CA GLY A 595 17.63 -3.26 10.31
C GLY A 595 17.72 -2.37 9.07
N THR A 596 16.61 -1.78 8.63
CA THR A 596 16.57 -0.81 7.51
C THR A 596 16.27 0.59 7.97
N ILE A 597 16.77 1.58 7.22
CA ILE A 597 16.58 3.01 7.47
C ILE A 597 15.55 3.56 6.49
N ARG A 598 14.47 4.15 7.01
CA ARG A 598 13.43 4.83 6.23
C ARG A 598 13.10 6.15 6.91
N ASP A 599 12.37 7.05 6.28
CA ASP A 599 11.75 8.21 6.94
C ASP A 599 10.23 8.17 6.85
N SER A 600 9.72 7.19 6.10
CA SER A 600 8.32 6.90 5.93
C SER A 600 8.01 5.41 6.16
N LEU A 601 6.76 5.12 6.50
CA LEU A 601 6.25 3.76 6.57
C LEU A 601 4.80 3.67 6.09
N PRO A 602 4.40 2.57 5.44
CA PRO A 602 3.01 2.30 5.10
C PRO A 602 2.23 1.83 6.33
N LEU A 603 0.98 2.25 6.45
CA LEU A 603 0.06 1.80 7.51
C LEU A 603 -1.35 1.65 6.95
N PHE A 604 -2.04 0.60 7.39
CA PHE A 604 -3.37 0.21 6.90
C PHE A 604 -4.31 -0.16 8.06
N SER A 605 -5.58 -0.41 7.77
CA SER A 605 -6.56 -0.83 8.77
C SER A 605 -6.10 -2.06 9.58
N HIS A 606 -6.11 -1.95 10.91
CA HIS A 606 -5.63 -2.94 11.87
C HIS A 606 -4.14 -3.31 11.78
N VAL A 607 -3.38 -2.72 10.86
CA VAL A 607 -1.92 -2.89 10.82
C VAL A 607 -1.30 -2.01 11.88
N THR A 608 -0.35 -2.57 12.61
CA THR A 608 0.38 -1.88 13.67
C THR A 608 1.87 -2.05 13.45
N THR A 609 2.67 -1.07 13.87
CA THR A 609 4.12 -1.11 13.67
C THR A 609 4.83 -0.44 14.84
N THR A 610 6.04 -0.91 15.15
CA THR A 610 6.96 -0.26 16.09
C THR A 610 8.17 0.23 15.31
N ALA A 611 8.43 1.54 15.34
CA ALA A 611 9.58 2.16 14.72
C ALA A 611 10.46 2.81 15.79
N LEU A 612 11.78 2.74 15.61
CA LEU A 612 12.72 3.40 16.51
C LEU A 612 13.31 4.63 15.83
N MET A 613 13.49 5.71 16.57
CA MET A 613 14.09 6.96 16.09
C MET A 613 15.09 7.46 17.13
N GLN A 614 16.20 8.02 16.65
CA GLN A 614 17.12 8.78 17.48
C GLN A 614 17.35 10.16 16.84
N PRO A 615 16.59 11.20 17.25
CA PRO A 615 16.59 12.47 16.55
C PRO A 615 17.92 13.20 16.72
N ASP A 616 18.52 13.62 15.62
CA ASP A 616 19.85 14.21 15.59
C ASP A 616 19.83 15.74 15.40
N GLN A 617 18.69 16.28 14.95
CA GLN A 617 18.51 17.71 14.71
C GLN A 617 17.49 18.30 15.68
N THR A 618 17.82 19.48 16.24
CA THR A 618 16.86 20.26 17.04
C THR A 618 15.97 21.09 16.13
N GLY A 619 14.67 21.13 16.41
CA GLY A 619 13.73 21.87 15.60
C GLY A 619 12.29 21.46 15.87
N THR A 620 11.39 22.08 15.12
CA THR A 620 9.98 21.68 15.00
C THR A 620 9.79 21.09 13.63
N PHE A 621 9.25 19.88 13.59
CA PHE A 621 9.18 19.05 12.40
C PHE A 621 7.77 18.49 12.24
N GLN A 622 7.42 18.08 11.03
CA GLN A 622 6.12 17.51 10.72
C GLN A 622 6.16 15.97 10.76
N VAL A 623 5.15 15.36 11.36
CA VAL A 623 4.75 13.97 11.11
C VAL A 623 3.42 14.00 10.37
N ALA A 624 3.35 13.44 9.17
CA ALA A 624 2.17 13.55 8.32
C ALA A 624 1.97 12.36 7.41
N CYS A 625 0.71 12.13 7.03
CA CYS A 625 0.38 11.23 5.94
C CYS A 625 0.71 11.91 4.61
N ARG A 626 1.39 11.20 3.72
CA ARG A 626 1.78 11.66 2.38
C ARG A 626 0.84 11.22 1.28
N THR A 627 -0.20 10.47 1.62
CA THR A 627 -1.37 10.27 0.78
C THR A 627 -2.06 11.62 0.61
N PHE A 628 -2.26 12.07 -0.63
CA PHE A 628 -2.55 13.48 -0.91
C PHE A 628 -3.86 13.99 -0.29
N GLU A 629 -4.95 13.26 -0.40
CA GLU A 629 -6.25 13.64 0.18
C GLU A 629 -6.17 13.69 1.71
N HIS A 630 -5.47 12.75 2.34
CA HIS A 630 -5.26 12.76 3.79
C HIS A 630 -4.43 13.98 4.23
N PHE A 631 -3.38 14.33 3.47
CA PHE A 631 -2.53 15.49 3.76
C PHE A 631 -3.32 16.80 3.69
N THR A 632 -4.10 16.98 2.62
CA THR A 632 -4.96 18.15 2.41
C THR A 632 -6.07 18.20 3.46
N GLY A 633 -6.69 17.04 3.77
CA GLY A 633 -7.72 16.88 4.79
C GLY A 633 -7.25 17.09 6.24
N GLY A 634 -5.95 17.33 6.45
CA GLY A 634 -5.42 17.76 7.75
C GLY A 634 -4.71 16.67 8.56
N MET A 635 -4.39 15.52 7.97
CA MET A 635 -3.65 14.42 8.62
C MET A 635 -2.15 14.73 8.73
N LYS A 636 -1.83 15.79 9.48
CA LYS A 636 -0.49 16.34 9.67
C LYS A 636 -0.37 16.95 11.06
N GLN A 637 0.74 16.65 11.74
CA GLN A 637 1.01 17.08 13.12
C GLN A 637 2.45 17.56 13.33
N TRP A 638 2.68 18.37 14.36
CA TRP A 638 4.01 18.83 14.75
C TRP A 638 4.63 17.91 15.80
N TYR A 639 5.93 17.68 15.70
CA TYR A 639 6.75 17.15 16.78
C TYR A 639 7.99 18.03 17.01
N ASN A 640 8.41 18.13 18.26
CA ASN A 640 9.48 19.06 18.67
C ASN A 640 10.67 18.30 19.27
N VAL A 641 11.86 18.62 18.76
CA VAL A 641 13.14 18.11 19.28
C VAL A 641 13.92 19.26 19.92
N LYS A 642 14.12 19.18 21.24
CA LYS A 642 14.83 20.19 22.03
C LYS A 642 16.26 19.75 22.36
N SER A 643 17.17 20.69 22.60
CA SER A 643 18.58 20.37 22.97
C SER A 643 18.69 19.72 24.37
N CYS A 644 17.83 20.10 25.33
CA CYS A 644 17.76 19.54 26.69
C CYS A 644 19.08 19.46 27.48
N GLY A 645 20.04 20.36 27.21
CA GLY A 645 21.28 20.46 27.99
C GLY A 645 22.35 19.42 27.63
N LYS A 646 22.14 18.59 26.60
CA LYS A 646 23.24 17.85 25.96
C LYS A 646 24.05 18.88 25.17
N SER A 647 25.31 19.13 25.59
CA SER A 647 26.19 20.06 24.90
C SER A 647 26.28 19.68 23.43
N SER A 648 26.15 20.65 22.54
CA SER A 648 26.55 20.51 21.15
C SER A 648 28.07 20.29 21.13
N SER A 649 28.50 19.03 21.28
CA SER A 649 29.69 18.61 20.55
C SER A 649 29.26 18.59 19.08
N ASP A 650 29.16 19.78 18.47
CA ASP A 650 29.17 19.92 17.02
C ASP A 650 30.58 19.51 16.56
N ASP A 651 30.87 18.22 16.65
CA ASP A 651 31.90 17.61 15.83
C ASP A 651 31.24 17.13 14.52
N HIS A 652 30.43 18.01 13.92
CA HIS A 652 30.01 17.87 12.53
C HIS A 652 31.14 18.40 11.64
N ARG A 653 32.34 17.84 11.80
CA ARG A 653 33.37 17.96 10.78
C ARG A 653 32.83 17.25 9.54
N HIS A 654 32.56 18.02 8.50
CA HIS A 654 32.31 17.48 7.17
C HIS A 654 33.54 16.67 6.77
N HIS A 655 33.40 15.35 6.79
CA HIS A 655 34.48 14.40 6.49
C HIS A 655 34.33 13.78 5.09
N GLY A 656 33.23 14.05 4.38
CA GLY A 656 32.96 13.55 3.03
C GLY A 656 33.17 14.59 1.93
N THR A 657 32.75 14.23 0.72
CA THR A 657 32.92 15.04 -0.49
C THR A 657 31.79 16.06 -0.60
N VAL A 658 32.09 17.26 -1.12
CA VAL A 658 31.07 18.24 -1.49
C VAL A 658 30.64 17.98 -2.92
N ARG A 659 29.36 17.65 -3.14
CA ARG A 659 28.79 17.35 -4.47
C ARG A 659 27.83 18.45 -4.88
N THR A 660 28.14 19.15 -5.96
CA THR A 660 27.33 20.28 -6.45
C THR A 660 26.50 19.88 -7.67
N TYR A 661 25.21 20.17 -7.64
CA TYR A 661 24.28 19.95 -8.76
C TYR A 661 23.60 21.27 -9.16
N TYR A 662 23.48 21.51 -10.46
CA TYR A 662 22.76 22.68 -11.01
C TYR A 662 21.42 22.21 -11.56
N VAL A 663 20.33 22.51 -10.86
CA VAL A 663 18.99 22.01 -11.19
C VAL A 663 18.05 23.19 -11.43
N ALA A 664 17.17 23.10 -12.42
CA ALA A 664 16.11 24.09 -12.61
C ALA A 664 14.73 23.44 -12.69
N ALA A 665 13.71 24.16 -12.23
CA ALA A 665 12.32 23.86 -12.54
C ALA A 665 11.91 24.59 -13.82
N GLU A 666 11.46 23.84 -14.82
CA GLU A 666 11.13 24.36 -16.15
C GLU A 666 9.76 23.88 -16.63
N GLU A 667 9.00 24.79 -17.24
CA GLU A 667 7.73 24.46 -17.88
C GLU A 667 7.96 23.80 -19.25
N VAL A 668 7.31 22.67 -19.49
CA VAL A 668 7.44 21.87 -20.71
C VAL A 668 6.08 21.42 -21.22
N GLU A 669 5.97 21.18 -22.52
CA GLU A 669 4.88 20.36 -23.05
C GLU A 669 5.24 18.88 -22.87
N TRP A 670 4.42 18.16 -22.12
CA TRP A 670 4.60 16.75 -21.80
C TRP A 670 3.54 15.92 -22.52
N ASP A 671 3.98 14.95 -23.33
CA ASP A 671 3.10 13.96 -23.94
C ASP A 671 3.25 12.61 -23.22
N TYR A 672 2.19 12.16 -22.56
CA TYR A 672 2.16 10.88 -21.84
C TYR A 672 2.17 9.67 -22.79
N ALA A 673 1.66 9.82 -24.01
CA ALA A 673 1.46 8.74 -24.98
C ALA A 673 1.77 9.20 -26.43
N PRO A 674 3.02 9.58 -26.73
CA PRO A 674 3.40 10.04 -28.07
C PRO A 674 3.20 8.99 -29.16
N ASN A 675 3.33 7.70 -28.82
CA ASN A 675 3.05 6.57 -29.71
C ASN A 675 1.81 5.81 -29.23
N LYS A 676 0.78 5.76 -30.09
CA LYS A 676 -0.49 5.06 -29.80
C LYS A 676 -0.55 3.62 -30.31
N THR A 677 0.44 3.17 -31.08
CA THR A 677 0.43 1.84 -31.71
C THR A 677 0.37 0.69 -30.70
N TRP A 678 0.98 0.83 -29.53
CA TRP A 678 0.89 -0.18 -28.47
C TRP A 678 -0.54 -0.34 -27.98
N ALA A 679 -1.19 0.77 -27.63
CA ALA A 679 -2.58 0.78 -27.21
C ALA A 679 -3.49 0.23 -28.30
N GLU A 680 -3.28 0.63 -29.56
CA GLU A 680 -4.06 0.15 -30.70
C GLU A 680 -3.92 -1.36 -30.94
N LYS A 681 -2.68 -1.89 -30.95
CA LYS A 681 -2.42 -3.32 -31.13
C LYS A 681 -2.99 -4.17 -29.98
N LYS A 682 -2.91 -3.68 -28.75
CA LYS A 682 -3.56 -4.34 -27.60
C LYS A 682 -5.09 -4.30 -27.71
N MET A 683 -5.64 -3.30 -28.42
CA MET A 683 -7.07 -3.10 -28.67
C MET A 683 -7.60 -3.78 -29.93
N GLU A 684 -6.76 -4.40 -30.75
CA GLU A 684 -7.21 -5.25 -31.86
C GLU A 684 -8.00 -6.45 -31.28
N GLY A 685 -9.30 -6.50 -31.54
CA GLY A 685 -10.26 -7.44 -30.94
C GLY A 685 -11.10 -6.91 -29.76
N MET A 686 -11.00 -5.61 -29.42
CA MET A 686 -11.87 -4.94 -28.43
C MET A 686 -13.08 -4.27 -29.07
N SER A 687 -14.22 -4.31 -28.35
CA SER A 687 -15.47 -3.66 -28.76
C SER A 687 -15.31 -2.14 -28.85
N GLN A 688 -16.13 -1.47 -29.66
CA GLN A 688 -16.04 -0.02 -29.92
C GLN A 688 -16.23 0.83 -28.64
N LYS A 689 -16.93 0.30 -27.62
CA LYS A 689 -17.07 0.92 -26.29
C LYS A 689 -15.78 0.89 -25.47
N GLU A 690 -14.93 -0.12 -25.64
CA GLU A 690 -13.68 -0.27 -24.91
C GLU A 690 -12.54 0.61 -25.48
N ARG A 691 -12.63 1.00 -26.77
CA ARG A 691 -11.66 1.90 -27.43
C ARG A 691 -11.76 3.36 -26.96
N ASN A 692 -12.90 3.77 -26.40
CA ASN A 692 -13.14 5.15 -25.98
C ASN A 692 -12.44 5.53 -24.67
N PHE A 693 -11.85 4.59 -23.93
CA PHE A 693 -11.11 4.86 -22.68
C PHE A 693 -9.67 5.37 -22.92
N SER A 694 -9.12 5.16 -24.12
CA SER A 694 -7.75 5.54 -24.50
C SER A 694 -7.69 6.53 -25.66
N ASN A 695 -8.76 6.61 -26.46
CA ASN A 695 -8.95 7.58 -27.52
C ASN A 695 -10.26 8.34 -27.27
N ALA A 696 -10.24 9.25 -26.30
CA ALA A 696 -11.24 10.32 -26.28
C ALA A 696 -10.64 11.52 -27.02
N SER A 697 -10.83 11.54 -28.35
CA SER A 697 -11.21 12.76 -29.03
C SER A 697 -12.73 12.91 -28.91
N ALA A 698 -13.24 12.91 -27.68
CA ALA A 698 -14.54 13.51 -27.42
C ALA A 698 -14.36 15.02 -27.52
N GLU A 699 -15.38 15.78 -27.91
CA GLU A 699 -15.30 17.25 -28.02
C GLU A 699 -14.90 17.96 -26.69
N ASP A 700 -14.84 17.21 -25.58
CA ASP A 700 -14.59 17.67 -24.22
C ASP A 700 -13.43 16.92 -23.50
N THR A 701 -12.34 16.51 -24.16
CA THR A 701 -11.19 15.89 -23.45
C THR A 701 -9.83 16.39 -23.95
N ILE A 702 -8.92 16.75 -23.03
CA ILE A 702 -7.62 17.39 -23.33
C ILE A 702 -6.69 16.48 -24.17
N GLY A 703 -6.70 15.17 -23.93
CA GLY A 703 -5.89 14.19 -24.65
C GLY A 703 -4.65 13.75 -23.85
N SER A 704 -3.52 13.52 -24.51
CA SER A 704 -2.28 13.02 -23.88
C SER A 704 -1.23 14.10 -23.63
N LYS A 705 -1.46 15.34 -24.07
CA LYS A 705 -0.51 16.43 -24.00
C LYS A 705 -0.93 17.45 -22.96
N TYR A 706 -0.01 17.77 -22.06
CA TYR A 706 -0.23 18.71 -20.96
C TYR A 706 0.99 19.61 -20.79
N LYS A 707 0.77 20.88 -20.49
CA LYS A 707 1.78 21.75 -19.92
C LYS A 707 2.07 21.28 -18.49
N LYS A 708 3.34 21.04 -18.19
CA LYS A 708 3.85 20.55 -16.91
C LYS A 708 5.07 21.35 -16.48
N VAL A 709 5.52 21.16 -15.24
CA VAL A 709 6.83 21.64 -14.77
C VAL A 709 7.67 20.45 -14.33
N VAL A 710 8.96 20.45 -14.64
CA VAL A 710 9.86 19.33 -14.35
C VAL A 710 11.23 19.83 -13.90
N TYR A 711 11.93 19.01 -13.11
CA TYR A 711 13.34 19.26 -12.78
C TYR A 711 14.26 18.85 -13.93
N ARG A 712 15.23 19.71 -14.28
CA ARG A 712 16.27 19.44 -15.29
C ARG A 712 17.64 19.85 -14.78
N GLU A 713 18.66 19.07 -15.13
CA GLU A 713 20.05 19.33 -14.75
C GLU A 713 20.76 20.18 -15.81
N TYR A 714 21.64 21.06 -15.35
CA TYR A 714 22.49 21.91 -16.16
C TYR A 714 23.97 21.62 -15.91
N ILE A 715 24.80 21.95 -16.89
CA ILE A 715 26.25 21.76 -16.79
C ILE A 715 26.91 22.72 -15.78
N ASP A 716 26.30 23.89 -15.56
CA ASP A 716 26.83 24.94 -14.70
C ASP A 716 25.73 25.89 -14.17
N GLY A 717 26.13 26.81 -13.29
CA GLY A 717 25.26 27.80 -12.67
C GLY A 717 24.82 28.95 -13.59
N ARG A 718 25.18 28.95 -14.88
CA ARG A 718 24.66 29.94 -15.84
C ARG A 718 23.27 29.55 -16.35
N PHE A 719 22.89 28.27 -16.23
CA PHE A 719 21.59 27.73 -16.64
C PHE A 719 21.25 27.97 -18.13
N MET A 720 22.26 27.83 -18.99
CA MET A 720 22.15 28.03 -20.44
C MET A 720 22.05 26.72 -21.22
N GLU A 721 22.77 25.67 -20.80
CA GLU A 721 22.83 24.38 -21.50
C GLU A 721 22.45 23.23 -20.56
N HIS A 722 21.47 22.42 -20.98
CA HIS A 722 21.07 21.22 -20.25
C HIS A 722 22.20 20.20 -20.26
N LYS A 723 22.43 19.55 -19.11
CA LYS A 723 23.24 18.33 -19.10
C LYS A 723 22.49 17.24 -19.84
N LYS A 724 23.07 16.78 -20.95
CA LYS A 724 22.43 15.80 -21.81
C LYS A 724 22.30 14.46 -21.08
N ARG A 725 21.06 13.97 -20.93
CA ARG A 725 20.80 12.62 -20.41
C ARG A 725 21.48 11.57 -21.28
N THR A 726 22.18 10.66 -20.64
CA THR A 726 22.78 9.50 -21.29
C THR A 726 21.70 8.47 -21.62
N PHE A 727 22.04 7.46 -22.43
CA PHE A 727 21.13 6.35 -22.69
C PHE A 727 20.75 5.57 -21.41
N LYS A 728 21.59 5.63 -20.36
CA LYS A 728 21.28 5.03 -19.05
C LYS A 728 20.17 5.78 -18.31
N GLU A 729 19.98 7.08 -18.61
CA GLU A 729 19.05 7.98 -17.91
C GLU A 729 17.81 8.30 -18.75
N GLU A 730 17.69 7.74 -19.96
CA GLU A 730 16.57 7.99 -20.86
C GLU A 730 15.24 7.61 -20.20
N HIS A 731 15.23 6.57 -19.37
CA HIS A 731 14.06 6.11 -18.63
C HIS A 731 13.55 7.11 -17.59
N LEU A 732 14.32 8.09 -17.13
CA LEU A 732 13.89 9.03 -16.08
C LEU A 732 12.67 9.86 -16.51
N GLN A 733 12.59 10.21 -17.80
CA GLN A 733 11.45 10.93 -18.38
C GLN A 733 10.98 12.13 -17.52
N ILE A 734 9.82 12.06 -16.87
CA ILE A 734 9.28 13.18 -16.07
C ILE A 734 10.13 13.47 -14.83
N LEU A 735 10.78 12.45 -14.27
CA LEU A 735 11.63 12.57 -13.10
C LEU A 735 12.74 13.58 -13.32
N GLY A 736 13.15 14.24 -12.25
CA GLY A 736 14.39 15.00 -12.20
C GLY A 736 15.65 14.13 -12.39
N PRO A 737 16.83 14.76 -12.47
CA PRO A 737 18.09 14.03 -12.55
C PRO A 737 18.34 13.16 -11.31
N PHE A 738 19.21 12.16 -11.45
CA PHE A 738 19.79 11.48 -10.31
C PHE A 738 20.64 12.44 -9.48
N ILE A 739 20.38 12.47 -8.18
CA ILE A 739 21.27 13.09 -7.20
C ILE A 739 21.90 11.94 -6.43
N HIS A 740 23.21 11.76 -6.53
CA HIS A 740 23.94 10.69 -5.85
C HIS A 740 24.76 11.28 -4.70
N ALA A 741 24.77 10.60 -3.57
CA ALA A 741 25.58 10.97 -2.42
C ALA A 741 26.02 9.76 -1.60
N GLU A 742 27.17 9.86 -0.96
CA GLU A 742 27.61 8.89 0.05
C GLU A 742 27.33 9.40 1.47
N VAL A 743 27.26 8.46 2.41
CA VAL A 743 27.29 8.79 3.84
C VAL A 743 28.54 9.64 4.16
N GLY A 744 28.30 10.82 4.72
CA GLY A 744 29.29 11.83 5.07
C GLY A 744 29.40 12.99 4.07
N ASP A 745 28.77 12.87 2.89
CA ASP A 745 28.81 13.92 1.87
C ASP A 745 27.93 15.13 2.22
N LEU A 746 28.28 16.26 1.61
CA LEU A 746 27.44 17.47 1.57
C LEU A 746 26.98 17.68 0.12
N VAL A 747 25.67 17.58 -0.11
CA VAL A 747 25.07 17.86 -1.41
C VAL A 747 24.64 19.32 -1.47
N VAL A 748 25.15 20.04 -2.47
CA VAL A 748 24.86 21.45 -2.72
C VAL A 748 24.02 21.54 -4.00
N ILE A 749 22.73 21.86 -3.85
CA ILE A 749 21.85 22.07 -5.00
C ILE A 749 21.74 23.56 -5.29
N ILE A 750 22.29 23.98 -6.42
CA ILE A 750 22.05 25.32 -6.97
C ILE A 750 20.77 25.22 -7.80
N PHE A 751 19.67 25.71 -7.26
CA PHE A 751 18.34 25.58 -7.83
C PHE A 751 17.87 26.89 -8.45
N LYS A 752 17.53 26.88 -9.74
CA LYS A 752 16.93 28.03 -10.43
C LYS A 752 15.46 27.77 -10.77
N ASN A 753 14.59 28.69 -10.39
CA ASN A 753 13.19 28.60 -10.80
C ASN A 753 12.98 29.32 -12.14
N LYS A 754 12.84 28.57 -13.23
CA LYS A 754 12.54 29.12 -14.58
C LYS A 754 11.05 29.07 -14.92
N ALA A 755 10.21 28.60 -14.00
CA ALA A 755 8.77 28.49 -14.18
C ALA A 755 8.05 29.79 -13.75
N SER A 756 6.74 29.84 -13.99
CA SER A 756 5.91 31.04 -13.76
C SER A 756 5.46 31.27 -12.31
N ARG A 757 5.75 30.34 -11.40
CA ARG A 757 5.28 30.38 -10.00
C ARG A 757 6.34 29.93 -9.00
N PRO A 758 6.22 30.27 -7.71
CA PRO A 758 7.18 29.87 -6.69
C PRO A 758 7.24 28.35 -6.53
N TYR A 759 8.46 27.81 -6.48
CA TYR A 759 8.72 26.39 -6.24
C TYR A 759 9.92 26.25 -5.31
N SER A 760 10.10 25.06 -4.73
CA SER A 760 11.25 24.71 -3.90
C SER A 760 11.79 23.34 -4.30
N ILE A 761 12.88 22.92 -3.67
CA ILE A 761 13.40 21.54 -3.78
C ILE A 761 13.82 21.07 -2.39
N SER A 762 13.29 19.95 -1.94
CA SER A 762 13.59 19.31 -0.66
C SER A 762 13.52 17.79 -0.83
N ALA A 763 14.24 17.03 -0.01
CA ALA A 763 14.37 15.59 -0.15
C ALA A 763 13.95 14.83 1.11
N HIS A 764 13.46 13.60 0.90
CA HIS A 764 13.36 12.58 1.94
C HIS A 764 14.76 12.16 2.40
N GLY A 765 14.84 11.68 3.64
CA GLY A 765 16.03 11.08 4.24
C GLY A 765 17.19 12.03 4.58
N VAL A 766 17.21 13.28 4.10
CA VAL A 766 18.34 14.20 4.29
C VAL A 766 18.20 15.09 5.53
N GLN A 767 19.33 15.61 6.00
CA GLN A 767 19.38 16.67 7.00
C GLN A 767 19.59 18.03 6.31
N GLU A 768 18.61 18.92 6.40
CA GLU A 768 18.65 20.26 5.79
C GLU A 768 19.10 21.34 6.80
N ASP A 769 20.01 22.22 6.39
CA ASP A 769 20.46 23.37 7.20
C ASP A 769 19.49 24.57 7.04
N ALA A 770 18.34 24.55 7.72
CA ALA A 770 17.58 25.75 8.13
C ALA A 770 16.27 25.38 8.84
N GLY A 771 15.93 26.10 9.92
CA GLY A 771 14.76 25.85 10.74
C GLY A 771 13.41 26.14 10.08
N THR A 772 12.41 25.33 10.43
CA THR A 772 10.93 25.47 10.34
C THR A 772 10.24 25.99 9.07
N LYS A 773 10.92 26.65 8.12
CA LYS A 773 10.33 27.10 6.85
C LYS A 773 11.20 26.65 5.68
N ALA A 774 10.62 25.82 4.82
CA ALA A 774 11.24 25.40 3.58
C ALA A 774 11.60 26.64 2.73
N HIS A 775 12.84 26.69 2.23
CA HIS A 775 13.30 27.79 1.39
C HIS A 775 12.51 27.79 0.06
N VAL A 776 11.78 28.86 -0.22
CA VAL A 776 11.01 29.05 -1.45
C VAL A 776 11.86 29.83 -2.45
N THR A 777 11.87 29.41 -3.72
CA THR A 777 12.58 30.12 -4.79
C THR A 777 11.55 30.77 -5.72
N MET A 778 11.55 32.10 -5.80
CA MET A 778 10.61 32.83 -6.64
C MET A 778 10.96 32.69 -8.13
N PRO A 779 10.00 32.90 -9.04
CA PRO A 779 10.26 32.89 -10.48
C PRO A 779 11.45 33.77 -10.89
N GLY A 780 12.39 33.21 -11.64
CA GLY A 780 13.61 33.88 -12.10
C GLY A 780 14.77 33.84 -11.11
N GLU A 781 14.53 33.57 -9.83
CA GLU A 781 15.57 33.53 -8.79
C GLU A 781 16.37 32.23 -8.79
N THR A 782 17.52 32.27 -8.12
CA THR A 782 18.38 31.11 -7.88
C THR A 782 18.70 31.02 -6.40
N SER A 783 18.44 29.87 -5.80
CA SER A 783 18.68 29.58 -4.38
C SER A 783 19.63 28.40 -4.24
N THR A 784 20.35 28.35 -3.12
CA THR A 784 21.24 27.23 -2.79
C THR A 784 20.65 26.43 -1.65
N TYR A 785 20.49 25.12 -1.86
CA TYR A 785 20.03 24.17 -0.84
C TYR A 785 21.20 23.29 -0.43
N LEU A 786 21.33 23.06 0.89
CA LEU A 786 22.40 22.27 1.49
C LEU A 786 21.79 21.04 2.15
N TRP A 787 22.13 19.85 1.64
CA TRP A 787 21.70 18.57 2.19
C TRP A 787 22.90 17.84 2.75
N ARG A 788 22.89 17.60 4.06
CA ARG A 788 23.88 16.77 4.74
C ARG A 788 23.39 15.33 4.71
N ILE A 789 24.32 14.40 4.45
CA ILE A 789 24.03 12.96 4.42
C ILE A 789 24.72 12.30 5.63
N PRO A 790 24.16 12.40 6.86
CA PRO A 790 24.65 11.66 7.99
C PRO A 790 24.49 10.14 7.79
N GLU A 791 25.04 9.35 8.73
CA GLU A 791 24.89 7.89 8.73
C GLU A 791 23.42 7.46 8.75
N GLN A 792 22.58 8.22 9.46
CA GLN A 792 21.13 8.00 9.55
C GLN A 792 20.38 8.29 8.24
N SER A 793 21.01 8.91 7.25
CA SER A 793 20.46 9.19 5.92
C SER A 793 20.88 8.15 4.87
N GLY A 794 21.81 7.26 5.22
CA GLY A 794 22.29 6.20 4.35
C GLY A 794 21.61 4.85 4.57
N PRO A 795 22.07 3.81 3.85
CA PRO A 795 21.54 2.45 4.00
C PRO A 795 21.76 1.87 5.41
N GLY A 796 20.71 1.27 5.99
CA GLY A 796 20.81 0.50 7.23
C GLY A 796 21.60 -0.81 7.07
N VAL A 797 21.75 -1.59 8.14
CA VAL A 797 22.52 -2.85 8.13
C VAL A 797 21.95 -3.90 7.17
N SER A 798 20.63 -3.93 6.97
CA SER A 798 19.93 -4.88 6.10
C SER A 798 19.55 -4.29 4.74
N ASP A 799 19.90 -3.03 4.48
CA ASP A 799 19.64 -2.37 3.19
C ASP A 799 20.73 -2.74 2.15
N PRO A 800 20.46 -2.61 0.84
CA PRO A 800 21.50 -2.72 -0.18
C PRO A 800 22.51 -1.56 -0.11
N ASN A 801 23.57 -1.61 -0.93
CA ASN A 801 24.65 -0.60 -0.91
C ASN A 801 24.20 0.84 -1.14
N CYS A 802 23.08 1.03 -1.82
CA CYS A 802 22.44 2.32 -1.98
C CYS A 802 20.93 2.19 -1.82
N ILE A 803 20.32 3.20 -1.21
CA ILE A 803 18.87 3.33 -1.08
C ILE A 803 18.38 4.61 -1.76
N SER A 804 17.11 4.60 -2.16
CA SER A 804 16.46 5.73 -2.83
C SER A 804 15.55 6.52 -1.91
N TRP A 805 15.56 7.83 -2.10
CA TRP A 805 14.67 8.83 -1.55
C TRP A 805 14.03 9.63 -2.69
N ALA A 806 12.92 10.30 -2.44
CA ALA A 806 12.32 11.23 -3.38
C ALA A 806 12.58 12.69 -2.97
N TYR A 807 12.98 13.52 -3.93
CA TYR A 807 12.98 14.98 -3.78
C TYR A 807 11.87 15.63 -4.60
N TYR A 808 11.29 16.70 -4.08
CA TYR A 808 10.06 17.33 -4.58
C TYR A 808 9.96 18.78 -4.08
N SER A 809 8.97 19.53 -4.60
CA SER A 809 8.66 20.89 -4.12
C SER A 809 7.73 20.83 -2.90
N THR A 810 8.01 21.67 -1.92
CA THR A 810 7.29 21.77 -0.64
C THR A 810 6.41 23.01 -0.54
N VAL A 811 6.40 23.89 -1.55
CA VAL A 811 5.57 25.11 -1.56
C VAL A 811 4.09 24.75 -1.52
N HIS A 812 3.64 23.91 -2.45
CA HIS A 812 2.31 23.32 -2.44
C HIS A 812 2.40 21.82 -2.74
N PHE A 813 2.74 21.05 -1.71
CA PHE A 813 3.08 19.61 -1.79
C PHE A 813 2.29 18.82 -2.86
N VAL A 814 0.95 18.83 -2.79
CA VAL A 814 0.09 18.06 -3.71
C VAL A 814 0.14 18.59 -5.15
N LYS A 815 -0.21 19.87 -5.36
CA LYS A 815 -0.30 20.47 -6.70
C LYS A 815 1.04 20.52 -7.42
N ASP A 816 2.13 20.81 -6.72
CA ASP A 816 3.46 20.86 -7.31
C ASP A 816 3.91 19.47 -7.81
N LEU A 817 3.58 18.40 -7.05
CA LEU A 817 3.83 17.02 -7.44
C LEU A 817 3.02 16.63 -8.67
N TYR A 818 1.70 16.86 -8.66
CA TYR A 818 0.86 16.59 -9.83
C TYR A 818 1.25 17.41 -11.07
N SER A 819 1.77 18.62 -10.87
CA SER A 819 2.31 19.42 -11.98
C SER A 819 3.63 18.87 -12.55
N GLY A 820 4.38 18.05 -11.80
CA GLY A 820 5.49 17.23 -12.31
C GLY A 820 6.82 17.32 -11.54
N LEU A 821 6.88 17.99 -10.38
CA LEU A 821 8.13 18.19 -9.63
C LEU A 821 8.48 17.02 -8.70
N ILE A 822 9.18 16.03 -9.23
CA ILE A 822 9.69 14.89 -8.47
C ILE A 822 10.99 14.34 -9.07
N GLY A 823 11.91 13.83 -8.25
CA GLY A 823 13.08 13.10 -8.73
C GLY A 823 13.75 12.21 -7.67
N PRO A 824 14.70 11.36 -8.08
CA PRO A 824 15.37 10.42 -7.19
C PRO A 824 16.66 10.98 -6.56
N LEU A 825 16.74 10.89 -5.23
CA LEU A 825 17.99 11.03 -4.48
C LEU A 825 18.46 9.64 -4.07
N ILE A 826 19.69 9.27 -4.43
CA ILE A 826 20.29 7.98 -4.12
C ILE A 826 21.39 8.19 -3.09
N THR A 827 21.25 7.55 -1.94
CA THR A 827 22.25 7.60 -0.85
C THR A 827 22.93 6.25 -0.73
N CYS A 828 24.26 6.27 -0.77
CA CYS A 828 25.10 5.08 -0.81
C CYS A 828 25.96 4.97 0.44
N ARG A 829 26.39 3.75 0.76
CA ARG A 829 27.48 3.51 1.70
C ARG A 829 28.76 4.19 1.19
N LYS A 830 29.62 4.60 2.12
CA LYS A 830 30.91 5.23 1.80
C LYS A 830 31.81 4.28 0.97
N GLY A 831 32.38 4.79 -0.11
CA GLY A 831 33.28 4.06 -1.00
C GLY A 831 32.61 3.28 -2.14
N ILE A 832 31.31 3.48 -2.38
CA ILE A 832 30.54 2.86 -3.46
C ILE A 832 30.51 3.74 -4.73
N LEU A 833 30.53 5.07 -4.55
CA LEU A 833 30.57 6.02 -5.64
C LEU A 833 32.02 6.28 -6.06
N ASN A 834 32.26 6.28 -7.37
CA ASN A 834 33.53 6.70 -7.95
C ASN A 834 33.71 8.24 -7.93
N GLU A 835 34.86 8.72 -8.42
CA GLU A 835 35.18 10.16 -8.49
C GLU A 835 34.13 10.98 -9.28
N ASN A 836 33.48 10.35 -10.26
CA ASN A 836 32.43 10.97 -11.08
C ASN A 836 31.03 10.88 -10.43
N GLY A 837 30.93 10.34 -9.21
CA GLY A 837 29.66 10.17 -8.49
C GLY A 837 28.73 9.11 -9.09
N SER A 838 29.27 8.18 -9.88
CA SER A 838 28.55 7.00 -10.37
C SER A 838 28.90 5.78 -9.54
N ARG A 839 27.97 4.84 -9.40
CA ARG A 839 28.23 3.57 -8.70
C ARG A 839 29.24 2.71 -9.46
N SER A 840 30.13 2.06 -8.73
CA SER A 840 31.12 1.12 -9.29
C SER A 840 30.78 -0.35 -9.04
N ASP A 841 29.79 -0.65 -8.20
CA ASP A 841 29.45 -2.00 -7.76
C ASP A 841 28.40 -2.70 -8.64
N ILE A 842 27.75 -1.97 -9.55
CA ILE A 842 26.70 -2.47 -10.45
C ILE A 842 26.83 -1.90 -11.87
N ASP A 843 26.22 -2.58 -12.84
CA ASP A 843 26.30 -2.18 -14.25
C ASP A 843 25.24 -1.14 -14.64
N ARG A 844 24.05 -1.23 -14.04
CA ARG A 844 22.85 -0.45 -14.39
C ARG A 844 22.02 -0.01 -13.20
N GLU A 845 21.50 1.20 -13.32
CA GLU A 845 20.57 1.80 -12.38
C GLU A 845 19.31 2.24 -13.13
N PHE A 846 18.16 1.85 -12.61
CA PHE A 846 16.86 2.25 -13.10
C PHE A 846 16.04 2.86 -11.96
N THR A 847 15.31 3.94 -12.23
CA THR A 847 14.32 4.49 -11.31
C THR A 847 12.95 4.44 -11.94
N LEU A 848 11.97 3.92 -11.20
CA LEU A 848 10.57 3.86 -11.61
C LEU A 848 9.69 4.52 -10.55
N LEU A 849 9.03 5.61 -10.96
CA LEU A 849 7.94 6.25 -10.25
C LEU A 849 6.62 5.67 -10.75
N PHE A 850 5.88 5.06 -9.84
CA PHE A 850 4.49 4.68 -10.02
C PHE A 850 3.64 5.73 -9.34
N MET A 851 2.84 6.43 -10.15
CA MET A 851 1.96 7.50 -9.69
C MET A 851 0.88 7.78 -10.73
N THR A 852 -0.34 7.99 -10.25
CA THR A 852 -1.45 8.53 -11.03
C THR A 852 -1.37 10.05 -11.02
N PHE A 853 -1.08 10.66 -12.17
CA PHE A 853 -1.08 12.11 -12.30
C PHE A 853 -2.51 12.62 -12.46
N ASP A 854 -3.07 13.24 -11.42
CA ASP A 854 -4.33 13.96 -11.53
C ASP A 854 -4.10 15.39 -12.05
N GLU A 855 -4.30 15.57 -13.36
CA GLU A 855 -4.13 16.87 -14.00
C GLU A 855 -5.23 17.87 -13.60
N ASN A 856 -6.31 17.43 -12.95
CA ASN A 856 -7.32 18.35 -12.41
C ASN A 856 -6.76 19.16 -11.22
N GLU A 857 -5.80 18.59 -10.49
CA GLU A 857 -5.10 19.26 -9.38
C GLU A 857 -3.83 20.00 -9.83
N SER A 858 -3.48 19.89 -11.12
CA SER A 858 -2.32 20.56 -11.68
C SER A 858 -2.54 22.07 -11.78
N TRP A 859 -1.49 22.82 -11.47
CA TRP A 859 -1.45 24.27 -11.64
C TRP A 859 -1.72 24.77 -13.07
N TYR A 860 -1.53 23.91 -14.07
CA TYR A 860 -1.65 24.25 -15.49
C TYR A 860 -2.96 23.77 -16.11
N LEU A 861 -3.95 23.31 -15.33
CA LEU A 861 -5.23 22.85 -15.85
C LEU A 861 -5.88 23.88 -16.78
N ASN A 862 -5.98 25.15 -16.34
CA ASN A 862 -6.59 26.21 -17.14
C ASN A 862 -5.82 26.49 -18.44
N ASP A 863 -4.50 26.52 -18.40
CA ASP A 863 -3.64 26.66 -19.59
C ASP A 863 -3.92 25.52 -20.59
N ASN A 864 -4.10 24.30 -20.09
CA ASN A 864 -4.35 23.12 -20.90
C ASN A 864 -5.77 23.13 -21.51
N ILE A 865 -6.79 23.57 -20.76
CA ILE A 865 -8.15 23.76 -21.29
C ILE A 865 -8.14 24.77 -22.45
N VAL A 866 -7.51 25.93 -22.26
CA VAL A 866 -7.42 26.95 -23.32
C VAL A 866 -6.66 26.42 -24.53
N LYS A 867 -5.53 25.75 -24.30
CA LYS A 867 -4.63 25.33 -25.38
C LYS A 867 -5.18 24.15 -26.20
N TYR A 868 -5.75 23.14 -25.54
CA TYR A 868 -6.12 21.88 -26.21
C TYR A 868 -7.62 21.74 -26.44
N LEU A 869 -8.48 22.36 -25.62
CA LEU A 869 -9.94 22.36 -25.83
C LEU A 869 -10.43 23.62 -26.55
N HIS A 870 -9.63 24.69 -26.59
CA HIS A 870 -10.02 25.99 -27.15
C HIS A 870 -11.28 26.58 -26.49
N LYS A 871 -11.45 26.33 -25.19
CA LYS A 871 -12.59 26.80 -24.39
C LYS A 871 -12.16 27.81 -23.33
N ASN A 872 -13.07 28.71 -22.96
CA ASN A 872 -12.89 29.61 -21.83
C ASN A 872 -13.02 28.81 -20.51
N PRO A 873 -12.02 28.77 -19.62
CA PRO A 873 -12.09 28.05 -18.36
C PRO A 873 -13.26 28.46 -17.46
N GLU A 874 -13.70 29.72 -17.50
CA GLU A 874 -14.78 30.23 -16.64
C GLU A 874 -16.19 29.79 -17.11
N GLU A 875 -16.37 29.60 -18.42
CA GLU A 875 -17.62 29.10 -19.01
C GLU A 875 -17.63 27.58 -19.17
N PHE A 876 -16.47 26.96 -18.95
CA PHE A 876 -16.29 25.53 -19.01
C PHE A 876 -16.92 24.90 -17.76
N ASN A 877 -18.23 24.68 -17.81
CA ASN A 877 -18.90 23.86 -16.79
C ASN A 877 -18.59 22.39 -17.08
N PRO A 878 -17.91 21.67 -16.18
CA PRO A 878 -17.81 20.23 -16.27
C PRO A 878 -19.23 19.65 -16.40
N THR A 879 -19.65 19.16 -17.57
CA THR A 879 -20.89 18.36 -17.63
C THR A 879 -20.80 17.26 -16.57
N SER A 880 -21.92 16.68 -16.13
CA SER A 880 -21.85 15.50 -15.25
C SER A 880 -21.01 14.36 -15.87
N ASN A 881 -20.92 14.33 -17.22
CA ASN A 881 -19.97 13.50 -17.97
C ASN A 881 -18.51 13.97 -17.92
N PHE A 882 -18.24 15.25 -17.72
CA PHE A 882 -16.90 15.79 -17.47
C PHE A 882 -16.51 15.71 -15.99
N THR A 883 -17.39 15.77 -14.99
CA THR A 883 -17.04 15.53 -13.57
C THR A 883 -17.01 14.04 -13.21
N LYS A 884 -18.04 13.26 -13.59
CA LYS A 884 -18.00 11.78 -13.45
C LYS A 884 -17.03 11.13 -14.44
N GLY A 885 -16.79 11.78 -15.59
CA GLY A 885 -15.77 11.37 -16.54
C GLY A 885 -14.37 11.85 -16.19
N ASN A 886 -14.13 13.06 -15.64
CA ASN A 886 -12.77 13.53 -15.24
C ASN A 886 -12.25 12.98 -13.93
N ARG A 887 -13.09 12.43 -13.03
CA ARG A 887 -12.54 11.46 -12.05
C ARG A 887 -11.81 10.30 -12.74
N LYS A 888 -11.94 10.12 -14.06
CA LYS A 888 -11.20 9.12 -14.85
C LYS A 888 -10.45 9.67 -16.07
N ASN A 889 -10.80 10.85 -16.61
CA ASN A 889 -10.23 11.44 -17.83
C ASN A 889 -9.10 12.47 -17.57
N GLY A 890 -8.94 12.94 -16.32
CA GLY A 890 -7.78 13.76 -15.90
C GLY A 890 -6.71 12.98 -15.11
N MET A 891 -7.02 11.74 -14.73
CA MET A 891 -6.13 10.86 -13.98
C MET A 891 -5.33 9.98 -14.93
N LEU A 892 -4.03 10.23 -15.04
CA LEU A 892 -3.13 9.48 -15.92
C LEU A 892 -2.26 8.52 -15.11
N LEU A 893 -2.51 7.22 -15.31
CA LEU A 893 -1.92 6.11 -14.56
C LEU A 893 -0.57 5.73 -15.18
N THR A 894 0.54 6.24 -14.65
CA THR A 894 1.81 6.29 -15.38
C THR A 894 2.97 5.56 -14.70
N ILE A 895 3.96 5.18 -15.50
CA ILE A 895 5.32 4.86 -15.06
C ILE A 895 6.24 5.96 -15.58
N ASN A 896 6.91 6.71 -14.70
CA ASN A 896 7.74 7.87 -15.03
C ASN A 896 7.04 8.90 -15.95
N GLY A 897 5.73 9.08 -15.79
CA GLY A 897 4.94 9.99 -16.61
C GLY A 897 4.71 9.50 -18.04
N LYS A 898 4.80 8.19 -18.31
CA LYS A 898 4.46 7.56 -19.59
C LYS A 898 3.43 6.45 -19.40
N ILE A 899 2.59 6.24 -20.43
CA ILE A 899 1.57 5.19 -20.46
C ILE A 899 1.70 4.31 -21.72
N PHE A 900 1.13 3.10 -21.69
CA PHE A 900 1.03 2.19 -22.84
C PHE A 900 2.37 1.95 -23.53
N ASN A 901 3.39 1.53 -22.77
CA ASN A 901 4.74 1.25 -23.27
C ASN A 901 5.42 2.40 -24.02
N ASN A 902 5.16 3.65 -23.61
CA ASN A 902 5.88 4.83 -24.10
C ASN A 902 7.13 5.17 -23.26
N LEU A 903 7.49 4.37 -22.27
CA LEU A 903 8.68 4.57 -21.45
C LEU A 903 9.92 3.96 -22.14
N PRO A 904 10.89 4.77 -22.61
CA PRO A 904 12.11 4.26 -23.25
C PRO A 904 13.20 3.92 -22.22
N GLY A 905 14.31 3.34 -22.68
CA GLY A 905 15.57 3.30 -21.93
C GLY A 905 15.74 2.16 -20.93
N LEU A 906 14.77 1.24 -20.82
CA LEU A 906 14.87 0.06 -19.94
C LEU A 906 15.57 -1.11 -20.65
N ILE A 907 16.88 -0.94 -20.92
CA ILE A 907 17.70 -1.90 -21.67
C ILE A 907 18.92 -2.30 -20.84
N MET A 908 19.13 -3.60 -20.69
CA MET A 908 20.29 -4.21 -20.03
C MET A 908 20.81 -5.42 -20.81
N ASN A 909 22.00 -5.90 -20.48
CA ASN A 909 22.58 -7.10 -21.08
C ASN A 909 22.49 -8.30 -20.14
N GLU A 910 22.41 -9.49 -20.72
CA GLU A 910 22.51 -10.76 -20.01
C GLU A 910 23.80 -10.81 -19.17
N GLY A 911 23.65 -11.11 -17.89
CA GLY A 911 24.69 -11.13 -16.87
C GLY A 911 24.93 -9.80 -16.15
N GLU A 912 24.31 -8.69 -16.57
CA GLU A 912 24.45 -7.40 -15.86
C GLU A 912 23.74 -7.44 -14.51
N GLY A 913 24.43 -6.94 -13.47
CA GLY A 913 23.85 -6.65 -12.16
C GLY A 913 23.18 -5.27 -12.18
N THR A 914 21.91 -5.22 -11.76
CA THR A 914 21.08 -4.00 -11.87
C THR A 914 20.41 -3.65 -10.55
N ASN A 915 20.29 -2.35 -10.26
CA ASN A 915 19.43 -1.84 -9.20
C ASN A 915 18.23 -1.09 -9.76
N TRP A 916 17.07 -1.38 -9.21
CA TRP A 916 15.81 -0.70 -9.51
C TRP A 916 15.32 0.05 -8.28
N TYR A 917 15.25 1.38 -8.39
CA TYR A 917 14.73 2.28 -7.37
C TYR A 917 13.25 2.52 -7.64
N LEU A 918 12.41 1.87 -6.87
CA LEU A 918 10.97 2.02 -6.94
C LEU A 918 10.48 3.14 -6.02
N ILE A 919 9.65 4.04 -6.57
CA ILE A 919 9.09 5.18 -5.88
C ILE A 919 7.55 5.13 -6.03
N GLY A 920 6.83 5.02 -4.92
CA GLY A 920 5.38 5.17 -4.87
C GLY A 920 5.00 6.54 -4.27
N MET A 921 4.19 7.31 -4.98
CA MET A 921 3.65 8.60 -4.53
C MET A 921 2.23 8.78 -5.10
N GLY A 922 1.38 9.54 -4.42
CA GLY A 922 0.04 9.85 -4.92
C GLY A 922 -1.04 9.84 -3.84
N ASN A 923 -2.25 9.47 -4.24
CA ASN A 923 -3.44 9.46 -3.39
C ASN A 923 -3.84 8.04 -2.94
N GLU A 924 -5.02 7.87 -2.34
CA GLU A 924 -5.53 6.58 -1.80
C GLU A 924 -5.57 5.45 -2.84
N LEU A 925 -5.72 5.80 -4.13
CA LEU A 925 -5.74 4.84 -5.24
C LEU A 925 -4.34 4.42 -5.70
N ASP A 926 -3.27 5.11 -5.28
CA ASP A 926 -1.90 4.86 -5.71
C ASP A 926 -1.23 3.72 -4.91
N ILE A 927 -1.91 2.58 -4.89
CA ILE A 927 -1.35 1.28 -4.50
C ILE A 927 -0.87 0.58 -5.75
N HIS A 928 0.44 0.32 -5.85
CA HIS A 928 1.03 -0.25 -7.04
C HIS A 928 1.79 -1.54 -6.74
N ASN A 929 1.31 -2.64 -7.30
CA ASN A 929 1.97 -3.94 -7.19
C ASN A 929 2.85 -4.15 -8.42
N VAL A 930 4.14 -3.84 -8.32
CA VAL A 930 5.08 -3.83 -9.45
C VAL A 930 5.49 -5.25 -9.79
N HIS A 931 5.16 -5.69 -11.00
CA HIS A 931 5.48 -7.02 -11.51
C HIS A 931 6.41 -6.95 -12.73
N PHE A 932 7.48 -7.75 -12.70
CA PHE A 932 8.44 -7.96 -13.79
C PHE A 932 8.24 -9.36 -14.38
N HIS A 933 7.94 -9.48 -15.67
CA HIS A 933 7.83 -10.77 -16.34
C HIS A 933 9.20 -11.39 -16.59
N GLY A 934 9.33 -12.71 -16.45
CA GLY A 934 10.51 -13.46 -16.87
C GLY A 934 11.73 -13.38 -15.93
N GLU A 935 11.69 -12.55 -14.90
CA GLU A 935 12.75 -12.41 -13.88
C GLU A 935 12.17 -12.36 -12.47
N THR A 936 12.91 -12.89 -11.50
CA THR A 936 12.70 -12.63 -10.06
C THR A 936 13.76 -11.66 -9.56
N PHE A 937 13.53 -11.06 -8.39
CA PHE A 937 14.45 -10.07 -7.84
C PHE A 937 14.61 -10.21 -6.33
N ILE A 938 15.66 -9.59 -5.80
CA ILE A 938 16.03 -9.69 -4.39
C ILE A 938 15.70 -8.40 -3.66
N VAL A 939 15.04 -8.53 -2.50
CA VAL A 939 14.79 -7.44 -1.55
C VAL A 939 15.23 -7.89 -0.16
N LYS A 940 16.17 -7.18 0.47
CA LYS A 940 16.69 -7.51 1.82
C LYS A 940 17.14 -8.98 1.93
N HIS A 941 17.90 -9.46 0.93
CA HIS A 941 18.34 -10.86 0.81
C HIS A 941 17.22 -11.91 0.66
N ARG A 942 16.02 -11.50 0.22
CA ARG A 942 14.87 -12.39 -0.01
C ARG A 942 14.37 -12.36 -1.44
N GLY A 943 13.93 -13.51 -1.95
CA GLY A 943 13.37 -13.64 -3.29
C GLY A 943 11.96 -13.07 -3.35
N VAL A 944 11.73 -12.15 -4.30
CA VAL A 944 10.44 -11.48 -4.51
C VAL A 944 10.19 -11.37 -6.02
N HIS A 945 8.92 -11.36 -6.41
CA HIS A 945 8.49 -11.27 -7.82
C HIS A 945 7.49 -10.13 -8.07
N VAL A 946 6.79 -9.70 -7.01
CA VAL A 946 5.89 -8.54 -6.99
C VAL A 946 6.19 -7.71 -5.76
N TYR A 947 6.32 -6.39 -5.92
CA TYR A 947 6.57 -5.48 -4.79
C TYR A 947 5.42 -4.49 -4.61
N ASP A 948 4.96 -4.35 -3.37
CA ASP A 948 3.86 -3.45 -3.00
C ASP A 948 4.41 -2.04 -2.74
N LEU A 949 4.04 -1.09 -3.60
CA LEU A 949 4.30 0.34 -3.44
C LEU A 949 3.03 1.06 -3.01
N ILE A 950 3.19 1.92 -2.03
CA ILE A 950 2.16 2.74 -1.38
C ILE A 950 2.66 4.19 -1.40
N PRO A 951 1.81 5.24 -1.26
CA PRO A 951 2.29 6.61 -1.25
C PRO A 951 3.41 6.84 -0.23
N ALA A 952 4.46 7.55 -0.66
CA ALA A 952 5.70 7.79 0.06
C ALA A 952 6.47 6.53 0.49
N THR A 953 6.38 5.42 -0.26
CA THR A 953 7.28 4.28 -0.08
C THR A 953 8.37 4.26 -1.14
N PHE A 954 9.61 4.05 -0.69
CA PHE A 954 10.78 3.95 -1.56
C PHE A 954 11.49 2.62 -1.27
N GLN A 955 11.78 1.88 -2.33
CA GLN A 955 12.47 0.60 -2.19
C GLN A 955 13.48 0.40 -3.30
N THR A 956 14.64 -0.14 -2.92
CA THR A 956 15.65 -0.62 -3.86
C THR A 956 15.54 -2.13 -4.02
N ILE A 957 15.53 -2.57 -5.28
CA ILE A 957 15.48 -3.96 -5.71
C ILE A 957 16.77 -4.28 -6.46
N GLU A 958 17.36 -5.44 -6.17
CA GLU A 958 18.53 -5.97 -6.85
C GLU A 958 18.09 -7.08 -7.83
N LEU A 959 18.46 -6.94 -9.11
CA LEU A 959 18.10 -7.88 -10.17
C LEU A 959 19.32 -8.17 -11.04
N VAL A 960 19.54 -9.45 -11.34
CA VAL A 960 20.55 -9.87 -12.32
C VAL A 960 19.83 -10.35 -13.57
N ALA A 961 20.19 -9.80 -14.72
CA ALA A 961 19.48 -10.07 -15.97
C ALA A 961 19.93 -11.41 -16.58
N PHE A 962 19.08 -12.45 -16.55
CA PHE A 962 19.44 -13.80 -17.00
C PHE A 962 18.67 -14.28 -18.23
N ASN A 963 17.52 -13.67 -18.54
CA ASN A 963 16.60 -14.18 -19.53
C ASN A 963 16.49 -13.22 -20.73
N PRO A 964 17.28 -13.39 -21.80
CA PRO A 964 17.20 -12.52 -22.97
C PRO A 964 15.81 -12.49 -23.60
N GLY A 965 15.26 -11.29 -23.80
CA GLY A 965 13.90 -11.10 -24.30
C GLY A 965 13.39 -9.68 -24.09
N ILE A 966 12.19 -9.43 -24.61
CA ILE A 966 11.40 -8.24 -24.28
C ILE A 966 10.30 -8.71 -23.33
N TRP A 967 10.31 -8.14 -22.13
CA TRP A 967 9.48 -8.57 -21.00
C TRP A 967 8.56 -7.44 -20.56
N LEU A 968 7.34 -7.79 -20.18
CA LEU A 968 6.37 -6.84 -19.65
C LEU A 968 6.73 -6.42 -18.22
N LEU A 969 6.53 -5.15 -17.92
CA LEU A 969 6.63 -4.57 -16.59
C LEU A 969 5.37 -3.73 -16.35
N HIS A 970 4.59 -4.09 -15.34
CA HIS A 970 3.33 -3.40 -15.09
C HIS A 970 2.95 -3.37 -13.61
N CYS A 971 2.01 -2.50 -13.27
CA CYS A 971 1.30 -2.56 -12.00
C CYS A 971 0.24 -3.66 -12.08
N HIS A 972 0.08 -4.55 -11.09
CA HIS A 972 -0.88 -5.66 -11.18
C HIS A 972 -2.34 -5.26 -10.84
N VAL A 973 -2.57 -4.02 -10.43
CA VAL A 973 -3.91 -3.50 -10.12
C VAL A 973 -4.72 -3.27 -11.39
N TYR A 974 -5.98 -3.74 -11.40
CA TYR A 974 -6.81 -3.77 -12.60
C TYR A 974 -6.93 -2.43 -13.35
N ASN A 975 -7.41 -1.36 -12.71
CA ASN A 975 -7.62 -0.12 -13.45
C ASN A 975 -6.29 0.56 -13.81
N HIS A 976 -5.21 0.24 -13.11
CA HIS A 976 -3.85 0.72 -13.42
C HIS A 976 -3.33 0.16 -14.74
N ILE A 977 -3.38 -1.18 -14.95
CA ILE A 977 -3.02 -1.80 -16.24
C ILE A 977 -3.90 -1.27 -17.35
N ARG A 978 -5.22 -1.22 -17.10
CA ARG A 978 -6.20 -0.74 -18.08
C ARG A 978 -5.99 0.73 -18.43
N GLY A 979 -5.56 1.54 -17.46
CA GLY A 979 -5.19 2.95 -17.61
C GLY A 979 -3.85 3.19 -18.31
N GLY A 980 -3.07 2.14 -18.55
CA GLY A 980 -1.82 2.19 -19.29
C GLY A 980 -0.56 2.20 -18.43
N MET A 981 -0.65 1.86 -17.14
CA MET A 981 0.49 1.72 -16.23
C MET A 981 1.26 0.41 -16.51
N GLU A 982 1.84 0.34 -17.70
CA GLU A 982 2.61 -0.78 -18.20
C GLU A 982 3.67 -0.32 -19.20
N THR A 983 4.76 -1.07 -19.29
CA THR A 983 5.84 -0.89 -20.25
C THR A 983 6.60 -2.20 -20.44
N THR A 984 7.68 -2.17 -21.21
CA THR A 984 8.56 -3.32 -21.42
C THR A 984 9.98 -2.96 -21.05
N TYR A 985 10.72 -3.94 -20.52
CA TYR A 985 12.17 -3.88 -20.44
C TYR A 985 12.79 -4.94 -21.35
N THR A 986 14.03 -4.73 -21.75
CA THR A 986 14.73 -5.60 -22.72
C THR A 986 16.04 -6.09 -22.15
N ILE A 987 16.24 -7.41 -22.16
CA ILE A 987 17.51 -8.07 -21.87
C ILE A 987 18.14 -8.54 -23.18
N LEU A 988 19.30 -8.00 -23.51
CA LEU A 988 20.05 -8.36 -24.72
C LEU A 988 21.01 -9.53 -24.43
N LYS A 989 21.08 -10.50 -25.35
CA LYS A 989 21.96 -11.66 -25.22
C LYS A 989 23.45 -11.28 -25.18
N ALA A 990 24.22 -11.89 -24.29
CA ALA A 990 25.66 -11.67 -24.17
C ALA A 990 26.38 -12.09 -25.46
N GLY A 991 27.18 -11.18 -26.04
CA GLY A 991 27.90 -11.41 -27.31
C GLY A 991 27.35 -10.62 -28.50
N ASN A 992 26.11 -10.16 -28.44
CA ASN A 992 25.64 -9.04 -29.26
C ASN A 992 26.14 -7.72 -28.64
N LYS A 993 27.47 -7.52 -28.59
CA LYS A 993 28.02 -6.17 -28.63
C LYS A 993 27.66 -5.62 -30.01
N ILE A 994 26.42 -5.17 -30.16
CA ILE A 994 26.07 -4.25 -31.22
C ILE A 994 26.96 -3.05 -30.91
N GLY A 995 28.07 -2.96 -31.64
CA GLY A 995 28.65 -1.66 -31.92
C GLY A 995 27.50 -0.85 -32.47
N ILE A 996 26.88 -0.03 -31.63
CA ILE A 996 25.85 0.92 -32.02
C ILE A 996 26.61 1.90 -32.90
N ASN A 997 26.73 1.55 -34.19
CA ASN A 997 27.06 2.51 -35.20
C ASN A 997 25.76 3.29 -35.40
N ILE A 998 25.67 4.40 -34.66
CA ILE A 998 24.52 5.32 -34.52
C ILE A 998 23.96 5.76 -35.88
N ASN A 999 24.70 5.55 -36.98
CA ASN A 999 24.30 5.83 -38.35
C ASN A 999 23.26 4.85 -38.95
N LYS A 1000 23.06 3.63 -38.42
CA LYS A 1000 22.08 2.69 -39.01
C LYS A 1000 20.63 2.93 -38.58
N ILE A 1001 20.39 3.55 -37.41
CA ILE A 1001 19.04 3.98 -36.99
C ILE A 1001 18.62 5.26 -37.74
N ILE A 1002 19.60 6.07 -38.18
CA ILE A 1002 19.34 7.23 -39.04
C ILE A 1002 18.90 6.78 -40.45
N TYR A 1003 19.35 5.63 -40.95
CA TYR A 1003 18.97 5.13 -42.28
C TYR A 1003 17.47 4.77 -42.41
N ILE A 1004 16.82 4.32 -41.33
CA ILE A 1004 15.36 4.05 -41.34
C ILE A 1004 14.56 5.37 -41.26
N LYS A 1005 15.10 6.41 -40.62
CA LYS A 1005 14.47 7.76 -40.61
C LYS A 1005 14.63 8.51 -41.94
N VAL A 1006 15.70 8.26 -42.70
CA VAL A 1006 15.93 8.94 -44.00
C VAL A 1006 15.11 8.32 -45.13
N ILE A 1007 14.92 7.00 -45.17
CA ILE A 1007 14.07 6.36 -46.20
C ILE A 1007 12.60 6.76 -46.03
N TYR A 1008 12.12 6.97 -44.80
CA TYR A 1008 10.76 7.45 -44.54
C TYR A 1008 10.50 8.91 -44.98
N LYS A 1009 11.57 9.70 -45.19
CA LYS A 1009 11.50 11.08 -45.67
C LYS A 1009 11.71 11.23 -47.18
N ILE A 1010 12.03 10.12 -47.87
CA ILE A 1010 12.18 10.05 -49.34
C ILE A 1010 10.95 9.37 -49.98
N ILE A 1011 10.11 8.69 -49.18
CA ILE A 1011 8.86 8.02 -49.64
C ILE A 1011 7.59 8.82 -49.25
N LYS A 1012 7.75 10.01 -48.66
CA LYS A 1012 6.74 11.08 -48.60
C LYS A 1012 7.26 12.26 -49.40
#